data_AF-A0A814V0P8-F1
#
_entry.id   AF-A0A814V0P8-F1
#
_cell.length_a   1.000
_cell.length_b   1.000
_cell.length_c   1.000
_cell.angle_alpha   90.00
_cell.angle_beta   90.00
_cell.angle_gamma   90.00
#
_symmetry.space_group_name_H-M   'P 1'
#
loop_
_entity.id
_entity.type
_entity.pdbx_description
1 polymer ?
#
loop_
_entity_poly.entity_id
_entity_poly.type
_entity_poly.pdbx_seq_one_letter_code
_entity_poly.pdbx_strand_id
1 'polypeptide(L)'
;MISFAVKKLKCQAGIVVTASHNPKEDNGYKVYWNNGAQIISPVDVKIAEEIEKNLEPWKDKAWQLDILDKNKSKLVSDPIDEVCDMYMSELSKLIHFPEINATVPLKFAYTPVHGVGQPYAERAFATFKFPPFISVQKQSAPDPEFPTVKFPNPEEGKETLACAIQTANEQNVDFILATDPDADRFALAERDPRENSETGWRIFTGNQLGALLGWYQWFTWRNRNPTVDVKDVYMIYSTVSSHILKSIAEVEGFNTIETLTGFKWIGNKAHELLNDKKHVLFAFEESIGFMCDAHNVLDKDGISAMCVGAEMCAYLKSIGRTLHQQLREVSILYGYHINSNSYVTCNQTDVMLKIFDRLRHFDKNDSENSPVGRTKEKDSEQKTLVQYSNKLKSHIGDDENEAVDKKKKEESYVYPKNCGHYTIVGIRDLTVGIEVDFRDGGKDKKPVLPCSSANQMITFYFDNGCEMTLRASGTEPKIKCHNPKEDNGYKVYWNNGAQIISPVDVKIAEEIEKNLEPWEGKAWQLDILDKNKSELVSDPIDEVCDMYMSELSKLIHFPEINATVPLKFAYTPVHGVGQPYAERAFATFRFPPFISVQKQSAPDPEFPTVKFPNPEEGKETLACAIQTANEQNVDFILATDPDADRFALAERDPREDSETGWRIFTGNQLGALLGWYQWFTWRNRNPTVDVKDVYMLYSTVSSHILKSIAKVEGFNTIETLTGFKWIGNKAHELLNDRKHVLFAFEESIGFMCDAHNVLDKDGISAMCVGAEMCAYLKSIGRTLHQQLREVSILYGYHINNNSYVTCNQTDVMLKIFNRLRHFDQNDSQNSPVGRTKERDSEQKTLVQYSNKLKSHIGDDENEAVDKKKKDESYVYPKNCGHYTIVGIRDLTVGIEVDFRDGGKDKKPVLPCSSANQMITFYFDNGCEMTLRASGTEPKIKWYSEIRKKRENAEPTNENPMIDDENFRQETRKELEDLVDMVVKEFLQPEKNHLGERETSRK
;
A
#
# COMPACT_ATOMS: atom_id res chain seq x y z
N MET A 1 18.42 30.28 -12.35
CA MET A 1 18.99 31.61 -12.69
C MET A 1 20.00 32.17 -11.68
N ILE A 2 19.70 32.30 -10.38
CA ILE A 2 20.64 32.92 -9.42
C ILE A 2 21.99 32.17 -9.33
N SER A 3 21.96 30.83 -9.26
CA SER A 3 23.18 29.99 -9.33
C SER A 3 24.06 30.34 -10.55
N PHE A 4 23.45 30.48 -11.73
CA PHE A 4 24.11 30.88 -12.97
C PHE A 4 24.71 32.29 -12.89
N ALA A 5 23.93 33.27 -12.41
CA ALA A 5 24.33 34.66 -12.30
C ALA A 5 25.56 34.82 -11.40
N VAL A 6 25.58 34.13 -10.26
CA VAL A 6 26.70 34.16 -9.31
C VAL A 6 28.00 33.76 -10.00
N LYS A 7 28.00 32.67 -10.78
CA LYS A 7 29.19 32.24 -11.53
C LYS A 7 29.56 33.23 -12.64
N LYS A 8 28.60 33.64 -13.47
CA LYS A 8 28.88 34.43 -14.68
C LYS A 8 29.29 35.87 -14.35
N LEU A 9 28.65 36.48 -13.36
CA LEU A 9 28.95 37.83 -12.89
C LEU A 9 30.03 37.85 -11.79
N LYS A 10 30.53 36.68 -11.37
CA LYS A 10 31.54 36.52 -10.31
C LYS A 10 31.10 37.16 -9.00
N CYS A 11 29.84 36.98 -8.63
CA CYS A 11 29.30 37.48 -7.38
C CYS A 11 29.89 36.73 -6.18
N GLN A 12 29.96 37.38 -5.03
CA GLN A 12 30.43 36.75 -3.79
C GLN A 12 29.42 35.74 -3.22
N ALA A 13 28.12 36.01 -3.39
CA ALA A 13 27.03 35.16 -2.95
C ALA A 13 25.77 35.49 -3.76
N GLY A 14 24.78 34.60 -3.71
CA GLY A 14 23.43 34.82 -4.23
C GLY A 14 22.40 34.50 -3.15
N ILE A 15 21.32 35.27 -3.11
CA ILE A 15 20.20 35.03 -2.20
C ILE A 15 18.94 34.91 -3.05
N VAL A 16 18.16 33.86 -2.82
CA VAL A 16 16.83 33.69 -3.42
C VAL A 16 15.82 33.75 -2.27
N VAL A 17 14.89 34.69 -2.31
CA VAL A 17 13.75 34.73 -1.38
C VAL A 17 12.68 33.80 -1.94
N THR A 18 12.52 32.63 -1.32
CA THR A 18 11.66 31.56 -1.80
C THR A 18 11.43 30.53 -0.69
N ALA A 19 10.21 30.04 -0.56
CA ALA A 19 9.88 28.83 0.18
C ALA A 19 9.76 27.59 -0.75
N SER A 20 10.13 27.75 -2.03
CA SER A 20 10.08 26.72 -3.07
C SER A 20 8.67 26.14 -3.23
N HIS A 21 8.48 24.90 -2.85
CA HIS A 21 7.26 24.11 -2.99
C HIS A 21 6.36 24.11 -1.73
N ASN A 22 6.75 24.85 -0.69
CA ASN A 22 6.02 24.94 0.56
C ASN A 22 4.74 25.79 0.43
N PRO A 23 3.79 25.67 1.39
CA PRO A 23 2.61 26.53 1.47
C PRO A 23 2.95 28.03 1.56
N LYS A 24 1.99 28.88 1.21
CA LYS A 24 2.13 30.34 1.20
C LYS A 24 2.47 30.96 2.57
N GLU A 25 2.18 30.26 3.65
CA GLU A 25 2.47 30.71 5.01
C GLU A 25 3.97 30.66 5.35
N ASP A 26 4.73 29.84 4.63
CA ASP A 26 6.17 29.69 4.85
C ASP A 26 6.94 30.83 4.17
N ASN A 27 7.87 31.42 4.92
CA ASN A 27 8.84 32.38 4.40
C ASN A 27 10.25 31.80 4.53
N GLY A 28 10.95 31.70 3.40
CA GLY A 28 12.28 31.10 3.32
C GLY A 28 13.22 31.90 2.42
N TYR A 29 14.51 31.63 2.58
CA TYR A 29 15.52 32.08 1.62
C TYR A 29 16.59 30.99 1.43
N LYS A 30 17.13 30.92 0.21
CA LYS A 30 18.25 30.05 -0.15
C LYS A 30 19.50 30.92 -0.33
N VAL A 31 20.65 30.43 0.15
CA VAL A 31 21.94 31.11 0.00
C VAL A 31 22.89 30.28 -0.86
N TYR A 32 23.45 30.93 -1.87
CA TYR A 32 24.45 30.40 -2.78
C TYR A 32 25.77 31.10 -2.53
N TRP A 33 26.87 30.35 -2.54
CA TRP A 33 28.20 30.93 -2.38
C TRP A 33 28.81 31.33 -3.73
N ASN A 34 30.03 31.88 -3.72
CA ASN A 34 30.72 32.38 -4.92
C ASN A 34 30.95 31.32 -6.03
N ASN A 35 30.86 30.04 -5.70
CA ASN A 35 30.92 28.94 -6.67
C ASN A 35 29.60 28.73 -7.41
N GLY A 36 28.51 29.38 -6.97
CA GLY A 36 27.16 29.24 -7.53
C GLY A 36 26.38 28.03 -6.99
N ALA A 37 26.94 27.25 -6.07
CA ALA A 37 26.24 26.17 -5.37
C ALA A 37 25.68 26.67 -4.03
N GLN A 38 24.69 25.96 -3.50
CA GLN A 38 24.15 26.24 -2.16
C GLN A 38 25.21 26.00 -1.08
N ILE A 39 25.17 26.79 0.00
CA ILE A 39 26.16 26.74 1.08
C ILE A 39 26.17 25.40 1.83
N ILE A 40 27.37 24.99 2.26
CA ILE A 40 27.64 23.86 3.15
C ILE A 40 28.64 24.30 4.23
N SER A 41 28.89 23.44 5.23
CA SER A 41 29.90 23.67 6.27
C SER A 41 31.28 23.97 5.68
N PRO A 42 32.05 24.93 6.26
CA PRO A 42 31.77 25.69 7.49
C PRO A 42 30.98 27.00 7.29
N VAL A 43 30.57 27.32 6.06
CA VAL A 43 29.95 28.63 5.75
C VAL A 43 28.57 28.76 6.38
N ASP A 44 27.76 27.70 6.33
CA ASP A 44 26.42 27.65 6.94
C ASP A 44 26.46 27.85 8.47
N VAL A 45 27.40 27.19 9.16
CA VAL A 45 27.61 27.34 10.61
C VAL A 45 27.98 28.77 10.96
N LYS A 46 28.92 29.38 10.23
CA LYS A 46 29.34 30.77 10.47
C LYS A 46 28.20 31.77 10.24
N ILE A 47 27.38 31.54 9.22
CA ILE A 47 26.18 32.36 8.97
C ILE A 47 25.18 32.19 10.12
N ALA A 48 24.92 30.96 10.58
CA ALA A 48 24.02 30.70 11.70
C ALA A 48 24.50 31.37 13.00
N GLU A 49 25.79 31.25 13.33
CA GLU A 49 26.40 31.95 14.47
C GLU A 49 26.25 33.46 14.38
N GLU A 50 26.39 34.02 13.19
CA GLU A 50 26.24 35.47 12.98
C GLU A 50 24.79 35.91 13.10
N ILE A 51 23.82 35.08 12.68
CA ILE A 51 22.39 35.34 12.89
C ILE A 51 22.08 35.39 14.39
N GLU A 52 22.52 34.40 15.17
CA GLU A 52 22.32 34.35 16.63
C GLU A 52 22.92 35.56 17.36
N LYS A 53 24.03 36.10 16.85
CA LYS A 53 24.65 37.34 17.38
C LYS A 53 23.88 38.61 17.00
N ASN A 54 23.08 38.59 15.94
CA ASN A 54 22.47 39.78 15.32
C ASN A 54 20.95 39.65 15.16
N LEU A 55 20.23 39.32 16.24
CA LEU A 55 18.78 39.11 16.22
C LEU A 55 17.94 40.40 16.06
N GLU A 56 18.54 41.59 16.22
CA GLU A 56 17.86 42.87 16.00
C GLU A 56 18.20 43.44 14.60
N PRO A 57 17.20 43.77 13.76
CA PRO A 57 17.44 44.52 12.53
C PRO A 57 18.14 45.85 12.81
N TRP A 58 19.04 46.28 11.91
CA TRP A 58 19.78 47.53 12.06
C TRP A 58 18.84 48.75 12.11
N LYS A 59 18.60 49.27 13.33
CA LYS A 59 17.56 50.28 13.68
C LYS A 59 17.50 51.47 12.72
N ASP A 60 18.64 51.94 12.23
CA ASP A 60 18.72 53.13 11.37
C ASP A 60 18.95 52.82 9.88
N LYS A 61 19.18 51.56 9.50
CA LYS A 61 19.62 51.19 8.13
C LYS A 61 18.74 50.16 7.43
N ALA A 62 18.14 49.22 8.17
CA ALA A 62 17.41 48.09 7.58
C ALA A 62 16.18 48.52 6.76
N TRP A 63 15.57 49.66 7.11
CA TRP A 63 14.36 50.18 6.48
C TRP A 63 14.60 51.31 5.47
N GLN A 64 15.86 51.59 5.12
CA GLN A 64 16.20 52.62 4.13
C GLN A 64 16.00 52.11 2.70
N LEU A 65 14.76 52.04 2.24
CA LEU A 65 14.43 51.45 0.92
C LEU A 65 14.94 52.26 -0.27
N ASP A 66 15.27 53.54 -0.10
CA ASP A 66 15.86 54.38 -1.16
C ASP A 66 17.19 53.83 -1.71
N ILE A 67 17.93 53.03 -0.91
CA ILE A 67 19.17 52.39 -1.37
C ILE A 67 18.93 51.32 -2.44
N LEU A 68 17.69 50.83 -2.55
CA LEU A 68 17.25 49.84 -3.54
C LEU A 68 16.86 50.49 -4.86
N ASP A 69 16.72 51.82 -4.92
CA ASP A 69 16.46 52.53 -6.17
C ASP A 69 17.74 52.60 -7.01
N LYS A 70 17.75 51.85 -8.12
CA LYS A 70 18.86 51.82 -9.08
C LYS A 70 19.22 53.19 -9.67
N ASN A 71 18.31 54.16 -9.63
CA ASN A 71 18.57 55.53 -10.08
C ASN A 71 19.25 56.39 -9.00
N LYS A 72 19.23 55.96 -7.74
CA LYS A 72 19.79 56.68 -6.58
C LYS A 72 21.06 56.03 -6.03
N SER A 73 21.22 54.73 -6.18
CA SER A 73 22.36 53.97 -5.63
C SER A 73 23.19 53.30 -6.73
N LYS A 74 24.50 53.58 -6.74
CA LYS A 74 25.46 52.89 -7.63
C LYS A 74 25.76 51.44 -7.19
N LEU A 75 25.23 51.01 -6.04
CA LEU A 75 25.42 49.66 -5.50
C LEU A 75 24.36 48.68 -6.03
N VAL A 76 23.33 49.17 -6.73
CA VAL A 76 22.22 48.36 -7.24
C VAL A 76 22.24 48.38 -8.76
N SER A 77 22.37 47.19 -9.34
CA SER A 77 22.18 46.94 -10.76
C SER A 77 21.12 45.86 -10.91
N ASP A 78 20.29 45.98 -11.95
CA ASP A 78 19.31 44.98 -12.33
C ASP A 78 19.77 44.32 -13.64
N PRO A 79 20.53 43.21 -13.57
CA PRO A 79 21.11 42.58 -14.74
C PRO A 79 20.20 41.49 -15.32
N ILE A 80 18.90 41.45 -14.97
CA ILE A 80 18.03 40.31 -15.25
C ILE A 80 18.02 39.93 -16.74
N ASP A 81 17.82 40.90 -17.63
CA ASP A 81 17.75 40.65 -19.08
C ASP A 81 19.09 40.14 -19.63
N GLU A 82 20.20 40.77 -19.23
CA GLU A 82 21.56 40.37 -19.64
C GLU A 82 21.88 38.94 -19.17
N VAL A 83 21.60 38.63 -17.91
CA VAL A 83 21.84 37.28 -17.36
C VAL A 83 20.91 36.26 -18.03
N CYS A 84 19.67 36.63 -18.34
CA CYS A 84 18.77 35.75 -19.10
C CYS A 84 19.31 35.46 -20.50
N ASP A 85 19.78 36.47 -21.22
CA ASP A 85 20.39 36.30 -22.56
C ASP A 85 21.60 35.37 -22.50
N MET A 86 22.47 35.57 -21.50
CA MET A 86 23.61 34.69 -21.25
C MET A 86 23.18 33.26 -20.93
N TYR A 87 22.14 33.09 -20.10
CA TYR A 87 21.61 31.77 -19.74
C TYR A 87 21.05 31.05 -20.97
N MET A 88 20.23 31.72 -21.79
CA MET A 88 19.69 31.14 -23.03
C MET A 88 20.79 30.78 -24.03
N SER A 89 21.85 31.59 -24.12
CA SER A 89 23.01 31.31 -24.96
C SER A 89 23.74 30.03 -24.53
N GLU A 90 23.95 29.84 -23.24
CA GLU A 90 24.54 28.59 -22.72
C GLU A 90 23.60 27.40 -22.89
N LEU A 91 22.31 27.57 -22.58
CA LEU A 91 21.27 26.56 -22.73
C LEU A 91 21.17 26.04 -24.19
N SER A 92 21.40 26.91 -25.18
CA SER A 92 21.40 26.52 -26.60
C SER A 92 22.43 25.44 -26.96
N LYS A 93 23.48 25.27 -26.14
CA LYS A 93 24.53 24.26 -26.37
C LYS A 93 24.05 22.84 -26.03
N LEU A 94 22.96 22.71 -25.25
CA LEU A 94 22.35 21.43 -24.91
C LEU A 94 21.47 20.86 -26.03
N ILE A 95 21.14 21.62 -27.07
CA ILE A 95 20.22 21.19 -28.14
C ILE A 95 20.92 20.15 -29.02
N HIS A 96 20.38 18.93 -29.15
CA HIS A 96 20.94 17.88 -30.02
C HIS A 96 20.21 17.74 -31.35
N PHE A 97 18.90 18.00 -31.39
CA PHE A 97 18.07 17.74 -32.57
C PHE A 97 17.19 18.94 -32.96
N PRO A 98 17.79 20.10 -33.30
CA PRO A 98 17.04 21.35 -33.54
C PRO A 98 16.00 21.22 -34.66
N GLU A 99 16.33 20.48 -35.72
CA GLU A 99 15.41 20.26 -36.85
C GLU A 99 14.22 19.38 -36.45
N ILE A 100 14.43 18.37 -35.60
CA ILE A 100 13.34 17.53 -35.08
C ILE A 100 12.44 18.37 -34.17
N ASN A 101 13.03 19.19 -33.29
CA ASN A 101 12.28 20.07 -32.39
C ASN A 101 11.36 21.04 -33.15
N ALA A 102 11.83 21.55 -34.28
CA ALA A 102 11.08 22.49 -35.11
C ALA A 102 9.97 21.83 -35.96
N THR A 103 10.10 20.55 -36.30
CA THR A 103 9.27 19.91 -37.33
C THR A 103 8.39 18.77 -36.83
N VAL A 104 8.72 18.14 -35.69
CA VAL A 104 7.92 17.03 -35.16
C VAL A 104 6.55 17.55 -34.71
N PRO A 105 5.44 16.89 -35.10
CA PRO A 105 4.11 17.34 -34.72
C PRO A 105 3.80 16.92 -33.27
N LEU A 106 4.38 17.64 -32.31
CA LEU A 106 4.11 17.50 -30.87
C LEU A 106 3.58 18.80 -30.29
N LYS A 107 2.61 18.67 -29.39
CA LYS A 107 2.06 19.76 -28.60
C LYS A 107 2.40 19.57 -27.13
N PHE A 108 2.77 20.67 -26.48
CA PHE A 108 3.07 20.73 -25.05
C PHE A 108 2.11 21.70 -24.35
N ALA A 109 1.71 21.38 -23.12
CA ALA A 109 1.07 22.31 -22.20
C ALA A 109 2.02 22.58 -21.05
N TYR A 110 2.11 23.83 -20.61
CA TYR A 110 3.05 24.24 -19.56
C TYR A 110 2.35 24.99 -18.43
N THR A 111 2.69 24.62 -17.19
CA THR A 111 2.30 25.35 -15.98
C THR A 111 3.51 25.60 -15.06
N PRO A 112 3.74 26.85 -14.61
CA PRO A 112 4.69 27.14 -13.54
C PRO A 112 4.04 27.07 -12.14
N VAL A 113 2.79 26.60 -12.04
CA VAL A 113 2.03 26.49 -10.76
C VAL A 113 2.00 27.81 -9.99
N HIS A 114 1.62 28.90 -10.65
CA HIS A 114 1.67 30.29 -10.14
C HIS A 114 3.07 30.80 -9.78
N GLY A 115 4.10 30.17 -10.34
CA GLY A 115 5.51 30.50 -10.17
C GLY A 115 6.08 31.50 -11.15
N VAL A 116 7.37 31.76 -11.00
CA VAL A 116 8.14 32.69 -11.86
C VAL A 116 8.58 32.08 -13.19
N GLY A 117 8.34 30.79 -13.43
CA GLY A 117 8.91 30.02 -14.54
C GLY A 117 8.45 30.43 -15.94
N GLN A 118 7.26 31.04 -16.10
CA GLN A 118 6.63 31.31 -17.41
C GLN A 118 7.52 32.04 -18.44
N PRO A 119 8.04 33.26 -18.18
CA PRO A 119 8.83 33.99 -19.17
C PRO A 119 10.14 33.28 -19.55
N TYR A 120 10.74 32.54 -18.61
CA TYR A 120 11.97 31.78 -18.85
C TYR A 120 11.70 30.53 -19.68
N ALA A 121 10.60 29.83 -19.40
CA ALA A 121 10.16 28.66 -20.16
C ALA A 121 9.90 29.03 -21.63
N GLU A 122 9.18 30.13 -21.90
CA GLU A 122 8.90 30.57 -23.28
C GLU A 122 10.17 30.84 -24.07
N ARG A 123 11.11 31.58 -23.47
CA ARG A 123 12.42 31.89 -24.08
C ARG A 123 13.27 30.64 -24.28
N ALA A 124 13.27 29.72 -23.33
CA ALA A 124 14.01 28.46 -23.40
C ALA A 124 13.45 27.54 -24.50
N PHE A 125 12.12 27.42 -24.61
CA PHE A 125 11.44 26.65 -25.66
C PHE A 125 11.76 27.18 -27.06
N ALA A 126 11.72 28.51 -27.23
CA ALA A 126 12.11 29.17 -28.47
C ALA A 126 13.60 28.96 -28.79
N THR A 127 14.47 28.94 -27.77
CA THR A 127 15.89 28.65 -27.91
C THR A 127 16.11 27.24 -28.47
N PHE A 128 15.38 26.25 -27.94
CA PHE A 128 15.36 24.85 -28.41
C PHE A 128 14.68 24.63 -29.77
N LYS A 129 14.19 25.70 -30.41
CA LYS A 129 13.51 25.70 -31.72
C LYS A 129 12.14 25.01 -31.75
N PHE A 130 11.52 24.82 -30.60
CA PHE A 130 10.15 24.30 -30.54
C PHE A 130 9.11 25.36 -30.96
N PRO A 131 7.98 24.92 -31.54
CA PRO A 131 6.76 25.73 -31.56
C PRO A 131 6.34 26.13 -30.13
N PRO A 132 5.66 27.27 -29.94
CA PRO A 132 5.18 27.67 -28.63
C PRO A 132 4.30 26.59 -27.98
N PHE A 133 4.52 26.32 -26.70
CA PHE A 133 3.63 25.50 -25.90
C PHE A 133 2.34 26.24 -25.57
N ILE A 134 1.37 25.51 -25.03
CA ILE A 134 0.10 26.04 -24.57
C ILE A 134 0.20 26.37 -23.08
N SER A 135 0.20 27.66 -22.76
CA SER A 135 0.27 28.12 -21.36
C SER A 135 -1.05 27.86 -20.63
N VAL A 136 -0.96 27.25 -19.45
CA VAL A 136 -2.09 27.06 -18.53
C VAL A 136 -2.45 28.41 -17.91
N GLN A 137 -3.37 29.14 -18.54
CA GLN A 137 -3.67 30.55 -18.21
C GLN A 137 -4.03 30.79 -16.74
N LYS A 138 -4.66 29.82 -16.08
CA LYS A 138 -5.03 29.92 -14.66
C LYS A 138 -3.82 29.95 -13.71
N GLN A 139 -2.64 29.52 -14.16
CA GLN A 139 -1.45 29.33 -13.33
C GLN A 139 -0.19 30.00 -13.93
N SER A 140 -0.31 30.74 -15.04
CA SER A 140 0.84 31.28 -15.78
C SER A 140 1.44 32.54 -15.17
N ALA A 141 0.64 33.35 -14.49
CA ALA A 141 1.11 34.54 -13.78
C ALA A 141 1.56 34.18 -12.36
N PRO A 142 2.65 34.78 -11.84
CA PRO A 142 3.02 34.60 -10.45
C PRO A 142 1.92 35.06 -9.50
N ASP A 143 1.49 34.19 -8.58
CA ASP A 143 0.48 34.51 -7.55
C ASP A 143 0.89 33.87 -6.21
N PRO A 144 1.24 34.67 -5.18
CA PRO A 144 1.70 34.16 -3.89
C PRO A 144 0.59 33.44 -3.09
N GLU A 145 -0.68 33.59 -3.48
CA GLU A 145 -1.80 32.92 -2.81
C GLU A 145 -2.03 31.49 -3.33
N PHE A 146 -1.36 31.09 -4.42
CA PHE A 146 -1.50 29.78 -5.09
C PHE A 146 -2.97 29.32 -5.24
N PRO A 147 -3.89 30.15 -5.76
CA PRO A 147 -5.35 30.00 -5.55
C PRO A 147 -5.99 28.71 -6.10
N THR A 148 -5.26 27.95 -6.93
CA THR A 148 -5.78 26.72 -7.55
C THR A 148 -5.19 25.44 -6.94
N VAL A 149 -4.25 25.53 -6.00
CA VAL A 149 -3.56 24.37 -5.43
C VAL A 149 -3.35 24.57 -3.92
N LYS A 150 -3.39 23.49 -3.14
CA LYS A 150 -3.07 23.56 -1.71
C LYS A 150 -1.57 23.58 -1.45
N PHE A 151 -0.83 22.79 -2.23
CA PHE A 151 0.62 22.70 -2.21
C PHE A 151 1.12 22.93 -3.63
N PRO A 152 1.95 23.96 -3.88
CA PRO A 152 2.45 24.27 -5.21
C PRO A 152 3.63 23.36 -5.58
N ASN A 153 3.49 22.05 -5.39
CA ASN A 153 4.53 21.05 -5.65
C ASN A 153 4.06 20.12 -6.78
N PRO A 154 4.67 20.17 -7.98
CA PRO A 154 4.27 19.28 -9.08
C PRO A 154 4.56 17.80 -8.80
N GLU A 155 5.35 17.47 -7.78
CA GLU A 155 5.58 16.10 -7.29
C GLU A 155 4.31 15.45 -6.72
N GLU A 156 3.34 16.23 -6.22
CA GLU A 156 2.05 15.72 -5.69
C GLU A 156 1.16 15.14 -6.81
N GLY A 157 1.57 15.29 -8.08
CA GLY A 157 0.93 14.65 -9.22
C GLY A 157 -0.43 15.27 -9.54
N LYS A 158 -1.48 14.44 -9.54
CA LYS A 158 -2.79 14.78 -10.13
C LYS A 158 -3.41 16.05 -9.54
N GLU A 159 -3.30 16.25 -8.22
CA GLU A 159 -3.94 17.40 -7.55
C GLU A 159 -3.33 18.74 -8.02
N THR A 160 -2.00 18.82 -8.10
CA THR A 160 -1.29 20.02 -8.56
C THR A 160 -1.46 20.23 -10.07
N LEU A 161 -1.50 19.15 -10.85
CA LEU A 161 -1.57 19.19 -12.32
C LEU A 161 -3.00 19.30 -12.88
N ALA A 162 -4.05 19.38 -12.05
CA ALA A 162 -5.43 19.39 -12.51
C ALA A 162 -5.74 20.48 -13.56
N CYS A 163 -5.23 21.71 -13.36
CA CYS A 163 -5.40 22.80 -14.33
C CYS A 163 -4.67 22.51 -15.65
N ALA A 164 -3.47 21.93 -15.58
CA ALA A 164 -2.70 21.56 -16.76
C ALA A 164 -3.35 20.42 -17.54
N ILE A 165 -3.85 19.40 -16.86
CA ILE A 165 -4.62 18.29 -17.44
C ILE A 165 -5.86 18.81 -18.15
N GLN A 166 -6.59 19.74 -17.53
CA GLN A 166 -7.75 20.39 -18.14
C GLN A 166 -7.36 21.09 -19.46
N THR A 167 -6.38 22.00 -19.42
CA THR A 167 -5.91 22.72 -20.61
C THR A 167 -5.39 21.77 -21.69
N ALA A 168 -4.64 20.74 -21.30
CA ALA A 168 -4.06 19.78 -22.21
C ALA A 168 -5.13 18.92 -22.89
N ASN A 169 -6.21 18.56 -22.20
CA ASN A 169 -7.37 17.86 -22.77
C ASN A 169 -8.16 18.76 -23.73
N GLU A 170 -8.47 19.99 -23.34
CA GLU A 170 -9.20 20.96 -24.17
C GLU A 170 -8.47 21.28 -25.48
N GLN A 171 -7.14 21.32 -25.45
CA GLN A 171 -6.31 21.70 -26.59
C GLN A 171 -5.68 20.50 -27.34
N ASN A 172 -6.02 19.27 -26.93
CA ASN A 172 -5.50 18.02 -27.48
C ASN A 172 -3.96 18.01 -27.57
N VAL A 173 -3.31 18.22 -26.42
CA VAL A 173 -1.86 18.28 -26.23
C VAL A 173 -1.27 16.88 -26.02
N ASP A 174 -0.01 16.63 -26.39
CA ASP A 174 0.63 15.32 -26.22
C ASP A 174 1.35 15.17 -24.86
N PHE A 175 1.94 16.24 -24.35
CA PHE A 175 2.73 16.24 -23.10
C PHE A 175 2.40 17.43 -22.19
N ILE A 176 2.37 17.20 -20.88
CA ILE A 176 2.30 18.25 -19.86
C ILE A 176 3.69 18.45 -19.26
N LEU A 177 4.10 19.71 -19.17
CA LEU A 177 5.34 20.17 -18.55
C LEU A 177 4.97 21.04 -17.35
N ALA A 178 5.59 20.80 -16.19
CA ALA A 178 5.34 21.61 -15.01
C ALA A 178 6.62 21.91 -14.23
N THR A 179 6.71 23.11 -13.67
CA THR A 179 7.76 23.47 -12.71
C THR A 179 7.14 23.98 -11.41
N ASP A 180 7.89 23.92 -10.31
CA ASP A 180 7.48 24.53 -9.04
C ASP A 180 7.65 26.06 -9.05
N PRO A 181 7.21 26.79 -8.00
CA PRO A 181 7.15 28.25 -8.02
C PRO A 181 8.47 28.97 -8.30
N ASP A 182 9.60 28.44 -7.84
CA ASP A 182 10.93 28.98 -8.13
C ASP A 182 11.65 28.30 -9.32
N ALA A 183 10.92 27.43 -10.03
CA ALA A 183 11.31 26.75 -11.26
C ALA A 183 12.59 25.90 -11.14
N ASP A 184 12.87 25.36 -9.96
CA ASP A 184 14.00 24.47 -9.72
C ASP A 184 13.63 22.99 -9.92
N ARG A 185 12.34 22.63 -9.82
CA ARG A 185 11.80 21.28 -10.06
C ARG A 185 11.14 21.15 -11.44
N PHE A 186 11.11 19.94 -11.97
CA PHE A 186 10.45 19.65 -13.25
C PHE A 186 9.63 18.34 -13.22
N ALA A 187 8.36 18.40 -13.61
CA ALA A 187 7.52 17.24 -13.82
C ALA A 187 7.08 17.13 -15.29
N LEU A 188 6.94 15.90 -15.76
CA LEU A 188 6.55 15.56 -17.12
C LEU A 188 5.41 14.54 -17.07
N ALA A 189 4.38 14.75 -17.88
CA ALA A 189 3.35 13.75 -18.12
C ALA A 189 3.14 13.51 -19.62
N GLU A 190 2.95 12.25 -20.01
CA GLU A 190 2.64 11.82 -21.38
C GLU A 190 1.15 11.49 -21.47
N ARG A 191 0.49 11.91 -22.55
CA ARG A 191 -0.87 11.44 -22.82
C ARG A 191 -0.83 9.94 -23.08
N ASP A 192 -1.47 9.16 -22.24
CA ASP A 192 -1.60 7.72 -22.44
C ASP A 192 -3.08 7.35 -22.56
N PRO A 193 -3.58 7.07 -23.78
CA PRO A 193 -4.97 6.68 -23.98
C PRO A 193 -5.26 5.24 -23.52
N ARG A 194 -4.24 4.47 -23.09
CA ARG A 194 -4.36 3.07 -22.63
C ARG A 194 -4.13 2.91 -21.14
N GLU A 195 -3.43 3.84 -20.50
CA GLU A 195 -3.25 3.83 -19.05
C GLU A 195 -4.57 4.31 -18.42
N ASN A 196 -5.20 3.48 -17.57
CA ASN A 196 -6.46 3.89 -16.94
C ASN A 196 -6.26 4.91 -15.81
N SER A 197 -5.40 5.92 -15.98
CA SER A 197 -5.44 7.05 -15.07
C SER A 197 -6.78 7.77 -15.27
N GLU A 198 -7.48 8.10 -14.18
CA GLU A 198 -8.74 8.87 -14.18
C GLU A 198 -8.70 10.13 -15.08
N THR A 199 -7.50 10.60 -15.43
CA THR A 199 -7.20 11.80 -16.20
C THR A 199 -6.80 11.55 -17.66
N GLY A 200 -6.41 10.33 -18.07
CA GLY A 200 -5.86 10.02 -19.40
C GLY A 200 -4.40 10.45 -19.63
N TRP A 201 -3.63 10.55 -18.54
CA TRP A 201 -2.25 11.05 -18.49
C TRP A 201 -1.36 10.18 -17.59
N ARG A 202 -0.15 9.87 -18.08
CA ARG A 202 0.92 9.19 -17.35
C ARG A 202 1.87 10.21 -16.74
N ILE A 203 1.84 10.37 -15.43
CA ILE A 203 2.74 11.28 -14.70
C ILE A 203 3.98 10.48 -14.30
N PHE A 204 5.17 10.90 -14.75
CA PHE A 204 6.41 10.21 -14.41
C PHE A 204 6.93 10.67 -13.04
N THR A 205 7.25 9.70 -12.17
CA THR A 205 7.91 9.98 -10.89
C THR A 205 9.31 10.57 -11.11
N GLY A 206 9.87 11.27 -10.11
CA GLY A 206 11.21 11.84 -10.26
C GLY A 206 12.31 10.81 -10.51
N ASN A 207 12.17 9.58 -9.99
CA ASN A 207 13.07 8.47 -10.31
C ASN A 207 12.93 7.98 -11.76
N GLN A 208 11.70 7.82 -12.26
CA GLN A 208 11.47 7.42 -13.65
C GLN A 208 11.94 8.49 -14.65
N LEU A 209 11.69 9.76 -14.33
CA LEU A 209 12.15 10.87 -15.14
C LEU A 209 13.68 11.04 -15.05
N GLY A 210 14.28 10.79 -13.88
CA GLY A 210 15.73 10.73 -13.69
C GLY A 210 16.39 9.62 -14.51
N ALA A 211 15.76 8.44 -14.60
CA ALA A 211 16.20 7.35 -15.47
C ALA A 211 16.18 7.76 -16.96
N LEU A 212 15.06 8.34 -17.41
CA LEU A 212 14.89 8.78 -18.80
C LEU A 212 15.85 9.92 -19.17
N LEU A 213 15.97 10.95 -18.33
CA LEU A 213 16.89 12.07 -18.56
C LEU A 213 18.35 11.62 -18.47
N GLY A 214 18.70 10.74 -17.52
CA GLY A 214 20.03 10.16 -17.43
C GLY A 214 20.41 9.36 -18.68
N TRP A 215 19.51 8.47 -19.14
CA TRP A 215 19.69 7.76 -20.41
C TRP A 215 19.84 8.72 -21.59
N TYR A 216 18.98 9.74 -21.68
CA TYR A 216 18.98 10.66 -22.81
C TYR A 216 20.27 11.49 -22.85
N GLN A 217 20.71 12.04 -21.70
CA GLN A 217 21.97 12.77 -21.58
C GLN A 217 23.18 11.90 -21.94
N TRP A 218 23.19 10.63 -21.52
CA TRP A 218 24.23 9.69 -21.93
C TRP A 218 24.20 9.43 -23.44
N PHE A 219 23.05 9.05 -23.97
CA PHE A 219 22.84 8.72 -25.38
C PHE A 219 23.29 9.87 -26.30
N THR A 220 22.84 11.08 -26.02
CA THR A 220 23.15 12.24 -26.85
C THR A 220 24.59 12.70 -26.71
N TRP A 221 25.18 12.62 -25.51
CA TRP A 221 26.59 12.91 -25.29
C TRP A 221 27.48 11.89 -26.01
N ARG A 222 27.16 10.59 -25.91
CA ARG A 222 27.94 9.53 -26.54
C ARG A 222 27.88 9.61 -28.06
N ASN A 223 26.74 9.97 -28.64
CA ASN A 223 26.61 10.22 -30.07
C ASN A 223 27.50 11.38 -30.56
N ARG A 224 27.66 12.44 -29.76
CA ARG A 224 28.59 13.55 -30.08
C ARG A 224 30.04 13.20 -29.84
N ASN A 225 30.32 12.27 -28.92
CA ASN A 225 31.64 11.92 -28.43
C ASN A 225 31.92 10.41 -28.57
N PRO A 226 31.84 9.83 -29.78
CA PRO A 226 31.88 8.37 -29.96
C PRO A 226 33.23 7.74 -29.61
N THR A 227 34.30 8.53 -29.64
CA THR A 227 35.69 8.09 -29.40
C THR A 227 36.29 8.57 -28.09
N VAL A 228 35.58 9.39 -27.32
CA VAL A 228 36.08 9.92 -26.05
C VAL A 228 36.07 8.80 -25.00
N ASP A 229 37.15 8.68 -24.23
CA ASP A 229 37.22 7.75 -23.10
C ASP A 229 36.24 8.22 -22.01
N VAL A 230 35.43 7.29 -21.53
CA VAL A 230 34.29 7.53 -20.64
C VAL A 230 34.71 7.56 -19.17
N LYS A 231 35.99 7.26 -18.87
CA LYS A 231 36.55 7.25 -17.51
C LYS A 231 36.55 8.60 -16.81
N ASP A 232 36.48 9.71 -17.54
CA ASP A 232 36.39 11.06 -16.96
C ASP A 232 34.95 11.60 -16.98
N VAL A 233 33.97 10.75 -17.31
CA VAL A 233 32.55 11.07 -17.37
C VAL A 233 31.87 10.61 -16.10
N TYR A 234 31.02 11.48 -15.56
CA TYR A 234 30.34 11.32 -14.28
C TYR A 234 28.86 11.68 -14.40
N MET A 235 28.05 10.92 -13.67
CA MET A 235 26.72 11.34 -13.24
C MET A 235 26.62 11.32 -11.71
N ILE A 236 25.75 12.14 -11.14
CA ILE A 236 25.63 12.30 -9.69
C ILE A 236 24.18 12.05 -9.26
N TYR A 237 23.94 11.34 -8.17
CA TYR A 237 22.58 11.15 -7.65
C TYR A 237 22.57 11.13 -6.13
N SER A 238 21.41 11.44 -5.55
CA SER A 238 21.25 11.42 -4.11
C SER A 238 21.06 9.97 -3.61
N THR A 239 21.53 9.70 -2.39
CA THR A 239 21.42 8.39 -1.71
C THR A 239 19.99 7.89 -1.45
N VAL A 240 18.97 8.73 -1.64
CA VAL A 240 17.55 8.34 -1.55
C VAL A 240 16.89 8.23 -2.93
N SER A 241 17.63 8.54 -3.99
CA SER A 241 17.21 8.36 -5.36
C SER A 241 17.52 6.94 -5.84
N SER A 242 16.79 6.49 -6.86
CA SER A 242 17.05 5.19 -7.50
C SER A 242 18.49 5.10 -8.01
N HIS A 243 19.08 3.91 -7.89
CA HIS A 243 20.45 3.65 -8.32
C HIS A 243 20.57 3.43 -9.84
N ILE A 244 19.56 3.85 -10.63
CA ILE A 244 19.51 3.63 -12.08
C ILE A 244 20.73 4.22 -12.80
N LEU A 245 21.22 5.40 -12.39
CA LEU A 245 22.41 5.99 -13.01
C LEU A 245 23.65 5.15 -12.78
N LYS A 246 23.76 4.48 -11.62
CA LYS A 246 24.85 3.56 -11.32
C LYS A 246 24.79 2.35 -12.25
N SER A 247 23.61 1.77 -12.46
CA SER A 247 23.47 0.65 -13.40
C SER A 247 23.73 1.03 -14.85
N ILE A 248 23.30 2.22 -15.28
CA ILE A 248 23.69 2.76 -16.61
C ILE A 248 25.21 2.88 -16.69
N ALA A 249 25.85 3.45 -15.67
CA ALA A 249 27.31 3.62 -15.64
C ALA A 249 28.08 2.30 -15.65
N GLU A 250 27.60 1.28 -14.92
CA GLU A 250 28.20 -0.06 -14.88
C GLU A 250 28.17 -0.74 -16.26
N VAL A 251 27.09 -0.60 -17.01
CA VAL A 251 26.96 -1.14 -18.37
C VAL A 251 27.78 -0.34 -19.37
N GLU A 252 27.75 0.98 -19.27
CA GLU A 252 28.32 1.90 -20.27
C GLU A 252 29.79 2.30 -19.99
N GLY A 253 30.30 1.97 -18.81
CA GLY A 253 31.69 2.14 -18.40
C GLY A 253 32.09 3.52 -17.89
N PHE A 254 31.14 4.44 -17.67
CA PHE A 254 31.41 5.73 -17.02
C PHE A 254 31.27 5.65 -15.49
N ASN A 255 31.45 6.76 -14.77
CA ASN A 255 31.43 6.77 -13.31
C ASN A 255 30.15 7.40 -12.74
N THR A 256 29.80 7.02 -11.52
CA THR A 256 28.78 7.73 -10.75
C THR A 256 29.27 8.15 -9.38
N ILE A 257 28.69 9.24 -8.87
CA ILE A 257 28.88 9.67 -7.49
C ILE A 257 27.53 9.73 -6.78
N GLU A 258 27.41 8.95 -5.71
CA GLU A 258 26.33 9.08 -4.75
C GLU A 258 26.64 10.24 -3.79
N THR A 259 25.65 11.08 -3.46
CA THR A 259 25.78 12.15 -2.45
C THR A 259 24.66 12.09 -1.41
N LEU A 260 24.82 12.81 -0.28
CA LEU A 260 23.72 13.05 0.65
C LEU A 260 22.56 13.77 -0.05
N THR A 261 21.34 13.60 0.47
CA THR A 261 20.17 14.33 -0.02
C THR A 261 20.31 15.83 0.23
N GLY A 262 19.81 16.61 -0.73
CA GLY A 262 19.91 18.05 -0.81
C GLY A 262 20.92 18.45 -1.88
N PHE A 263 20.45 19.20 -2.87
CA PHE A 263 21.24 19.62 -4.03
C PHE A 263 22.49 20.44 -3.71
N LYS A 264 22.63 20.97 -2.49
CA LYS A 264 23.88 21.54 -1.99
C LYS A 264 25.05 20.56 -2.10
N TRP A 265 24.84 19.26 -1.84
CA TRP A 265 25.88 18.25 -1.94
C TRP A 265 26.20 17.91 -3.40
N ILE A 266 25.16 17.75 -4.23
CA ILE A 266 25.29 17.49 -5.67
C ILE A 266 26.04 18.64 -6.38
N GLY A 267 25.62 19.89 -6.15
CA GLY A 267 26.21 21.07 -6.77
C GLY A 267 27.67 21.31 -6.37
N ASN A 268 28.00 21.17 -5.09
CA ASN A 268 29.40 21.28 -4.64
C ASN A 268 30.25 20.12 -5.18
N LYS A 269 29.71 18.90 -5.25
CA LYS A 269 30.46 17.77 -5.81
C LYS A 269 30.69 17.90 -7.32
N ALA A 270 29.70 18.38 -8.05
CA ALA A 270 29.85 18.74 -9.45
C ALA A 270 30.91 19.83 -9.64
N HIS A 271 30.94 20.85 -8.77
CA HIS A 271 31.97 21.88 -8.80
C HIS A 271 33.39 21.32 -8.65
N GLU A 272 33.61 20.41 -7.68
CA GLU A 272 34.89 19.72 -7.50
C GLU A 272 35.32 18.96 -8.75
N LEU A 273 34.42 18.14 -9.30
CA LEU A 273 34.69 17.36 -10.52
C LEU A 273 35.05 18.25 -11.71
N LEU A 274 34.34 19.37 -11.87
CA LEU A 274 34.60 20.33 -12.94
C LEU A 274 35.96 21.03 -12.77
N ASN A 275 36.37 21.34 -11.55
CA ASN A 275 37.70 21.89 -11.26
C ASN A 275 38.81 20.86 -11.56
N ASP A 276 38.52 19.58 -11.36
CA ASP A 276 39.37 18.45 -11.73
C ASP A 276 39.28 18.08 -13.23
N LYS A 277 38.64 18.94 -14.03
CA LYS A 277 38.46 18.80 -15.49
C LYS A 277 37.70 17.54 -15.90
N LYS A 278 36.82 17.02 -15.04
CA LYS A 278 35.92 15.92 -15.35
C LYS A 278 34.66 16.42 -16.05
N HIS A 279 33.93 15.51 -16.71
CA HIS A 279 32.66 15.78 -17.36
C HIS A 279 31.51 15.32 -16.47
N VAL A 280 30.62 16.24 -16.09
CA VAL A 280 29.40 15.92 -15.33
C VAL A 280 28.21 16.08 -16.28
N LEU A 281 27.61 14.95 -16.71
CA LEU A 281 26.55 14.97 -17.73
C LEU A 281 25.17 15.27 -17.14
N PHE A 282 24.92 14.72 -15.96
CA PHE A 282 23.60 14.76 -15.36
C PHE A 282 23.70 14.54 -13.85
N ALA A 283 22.84 15.22 -13.11
CA ALA A 283 22.57 14.86 -11.74
C ALA A 283 21.09 14.97 -11.39
N PHE A 284 20.62 14.15 -10.46
CA PHE A 284 19.24 14.24 -10.00
C PHE A 284 19.01 13.84 -8.55
N GLU A 285 17.85 14.26 -8.07
CA GLU A 285 17.22 13.87 -6.81
C GLU A 285 15.77 13.44 -7.14
N GLU A 286 15.28 12.40 -6.46
CA GLU A 286 13.97 11.77 -6.69
C GLU A 286 12.79 12.72 -6.46
N SER A 287 13.01 13.79 -5.70
CA SER A 287 12.07 14.90 -5.50
C SER A 287 12.03 15.82 -6.72
N ILE A 288 11.99 15.24 -7.93
CA ILE A 288 11.88 15.90 -9.24
C ILE A 288 12.89 17.05 -9.49
N GLY A 289 14.09 16.92 -8.92
CA GLY A 289 15.18 17.89 -9.05
C GLY A 289 16.25 17.40 -10.02
N PHE A 290 16.54 18.17 -11.06
CA PHE A 290 17.43 17.74 -12.15
C PHE A 290 18.44 18.83 -12.52
N MET A 291 19.66 18.42 -12.86
CA MET A 291 20.73 19.30 -13.34
C MET A 291 21.30 18.74 -14.65
N CYS A 292 20.83 19.30 -15.76
CA CYS A 292 21.25 18.93 -17.12
C CYS A 292 22.46 19.73 -17.64
N ASP A 293 22.84 20.83 -16.97
CA ASP A 293 23.98 21.68 -17.32
C ASP A 293 24.84 22.02 -16.10
N ALA A 294 25.58 21.04 -15.61
CA ALA A 294 26.48 21.19 -14.47
C ALA A 294 27.58 22.26 -14.71
N HIS A 295 27.96 22.52 -15.96
CA HIS A 295 29.00 23.50 -16.28
C HIS A 295 28.56 24.92 -15.95
N ASN A 296 27.30 25.25 -16.20
CA ASN A 296 26.78 26.60 -16.02
C ASN A 296 25.92 26.77 -14.77
N VAL A 297 25.21 25.74 -14.33
CA VAL A 297 24.29 25.80 -13.18
C VAL A 297 24.65 24.68 -12.20
N LEU A 298 24.90 25.04 -10.94
CA LEU A 298 25.26 24.10 -9.87
C LEU A 298 24.14 23.98 -8.85
N ASP A 299 22.92 23.87 -9.36
CA ASP A 299 21.70 23.62 -8.62
C ASP A 299 20.69 22.93 -9.55
N LYS A 300 19.52 22.57 -9.03
CA LYS A 300 18.42 22.11 -9.86
C LYS A 300 17.99 23.21 -10.83
N ASP A 301 17.69 22.82 -12.06
CA ASP A 301 17.23 23.73 -13.11
C ASP A 301 16.09 23.10 -13.89
N GLY A 302 14.86 23.34 -13.40
CA GLY A 302 13.65 22.82 -13.99
C GLY A 302 13.41 23.31 -15.42
N ILE A 303 13.87 24.51 -15.77
CA ILE A 303 13.74 25.06 -17.14
C ILE A 303 14.65 24.31 -18.11
N SER A 304 15.91 24.05 -17.74
CA SER A 304 16.82 23.26 -18.58
C SER A 304 16.32 21.81 -18.72
N ALA A 305 15.88 21.20 -17.62
CA ALA A 305 15.35 19.84 -17.60
C ALA A 305 14.07 19.72 -18.44
N MET A 306 13.19 20.73 -18.40
CA MET A 306 12.01 20.82 -19.24
C MET A 306 12.34 20.81 -20.73
N CYS A 307 13.31 21.61 -21.17
CA CYS A 307 13.70 21.66 -22.57
C CYS A 307 14.38 20.37 -23.04
N VAL A 308 15.26 19.80 -22.23
CA VAL A 308 15.88 18.50 -22.51
C VAL A 308 14.83 17.38 -22.55
N GLY A 309 13.86 17.40 -21.62
CA GLY A 309 12.73 16.48 -21.62
C GLY A 309 11.84 16.62 -22.86
N ALA A 310 11.55 17.84 -23.30
CA ALA A 310 10.80 18.09 -24.52
C ALA A 310 11.56 17.60 -25.78
N GLU A 311 12.87 17.81 -25.84
CA GLU A 311 13.73 17.27 -26.91
C GLU A 311 13.76 15.74 -26.93
N MET A 312 13.82 15.11 -25.75
CA MET A 312 13.69 13.66 -25.62
C MET A 312 12.34 13.17 -26.16
N CYS A 313 11.22 13.82 -25.81
CA CYS A 313 9.90 13.49 -26.36
C CYS A 313 9.87 13.62 -27.89
N ALA A 314 10.45 14.71 -28.43
CA ALA A 314 10.53 14.98 -29.86
C ALA A 314 11.34 13.91 -30.61
N TYR A 315 12.51 13.57 -30.08
CA TYR A 315 13.36 12.50 -30.60
C TYR A 315 12.61 11.15 -30.60
N LEU A 316 12.03 10.76 -29.47
CA LEU A 316 11.30 9.49 -29.35
C LEU A 316 10.10 9.41 -30.30
N LYS A 317 9.34 10.51 -30.43
CA LYS A 317 8.25 10.60 -31.39
C LYS A 317 8.74 10.42 -32.83
N SER A 318 9.90 10.98 -33.18
CA SER A 318 10.48 10.85 -34.53
C SER A 318 10.83 9.41 -34.91
N ILE A 319 11.10 8.55 -33.91
CA ILE A 319 11.38 7.13 -34.09
C ILE A 319 10.17 6.23 -33.74
N GLY A 320 8.99 6.82 -33.55
CA GLY A 320 7.75 6.08 -33.29
C GLY A 320 7.67 5.42 -31.91
N ARG A 321 8.39 5.96 -30.92
CA ARG A 321 8.45 5.43 -29.54
C ARG A 321 7.85 6.41 -28.53
N THR A 322 7.18 5.90 -27.51
CA THR A 322 6.66 6.71 -26.38
C THR A 322 7.67 6.79 -25.23
N LEU A 323 7.50 7.75 -24.31
CA LEU A 323 8.35 7.81 -23.10
C LEU A 323 8.21 6.53 -22.27
N HIS A 324 6.98 6.02 -22.11
CA HIS A 324 6.77 4.77 -21.38
C HIS A 324 7.51 3.57 -22.01
N GLN A 325 7.44 3.44 -23.34
CA GLN A 325 8.18 2.39 -24.06
C GLN A 325 9.69 2.55 -23.89
N GLN A 326 10.19 3.80 -23.92
CA GLN A 326 11.61 4.06 -23.69
C GLN A 326 12.04 3.77 -22.26
N LEU A 327 11.21 4.09 -21.26
CA LEU A 327 11.49 3.77 -19.85
C LEU A 327 11.60 2.25 -19.67
N ARG A 328 10.69 1.47 -20.29
CA ARG A 328 10.78 0.01 -20.29
C ARG A 328 12.07 -0.49 -20.93
N GLU A 329 12.51 0.11 -22.03
CA GLU A 329 13.78 -0.23 -22.68
C GLU A 329 14.99 0.07 -21.76
N VAL A 330 14.99 1.23 -21.10
CA VAL A 330 16.01 1.58 -20.09
C VAL A 330 16.03 0.54 -18.98
N SER A 331 14.88 0.09 -18.49
CA SER A 331 14.81 -0.97 -17.47
C SER A 331 15.31 -2.33 -17.98
N ILE A 332 15.05 -2.69 -19.25
CA ILE A 332 15.55 -3.94 -19.85
C ILE A 332 17.08 -3.91 -19.97
N LEU A 333 17.66 -2.78 -20.38
CA LEU A 333 19.10 -2.66 -20.63
C LEU A 333 19.91 -2.52 -19.33
N TYR A 334 19.38 -1.76 -18.35
CA TYR A 334 20.13 -1.34 -17.18
C TYR A 334 19.54 -1.87 -15.85
N GLY A 335 18.53 -2.73 -15.93
CA GLY A 335 17.86 -3.31 -14.77
C GLY A 335 16.65 -2.50 -14.31
N TYR A 336 15.74 -3.18 -13.60
CA TYR A 336 14.54 -2.58 -13.05
C TYR A 336 14.84 -1.89 -11.71
N HIS A 337 14.51 -0.60 -11.62
CA HIS A 337 14.64 0.19 -10.39
C HIS A 337 13.26 0.63 -9.91
N ILE A 338 12.66 -0.16 -9.02
CA ILE A 338 11.36 0.13 -8.42
C ILE A 338 11.57 0.87 -7.10
N ASN A 339 10.75 1.90 -6.86
CA ASN A 339 10.80 2.70 -5.63
C ASN A 339 9.38 2.99 -5.12
N SER A 340 9.26 3.14 -3.81
CA SER A 340 8.07 3.64 -3.12
C SER A 340 8.56 4.53 -1.99
N ASN A 341 8.17 5.79 -2.02
CA ASN A 341 8.56 6.75 -1.02
C ASN A 341 7.34 7.03 -0.13
N SER A 342 7.54 7.00 1.18
CA SER A 342 6.51 7.28 2.18
C SER A 342 7.08 8.19 3.26
N TYR A 343 6.19 8.86 4.00
CA TYR A 343 6.57 9.72 5.11
C TYR A 343 5.63 9.55 6.31
N VAL A 344 6.19 9.64 7.51
CA VAL A 344 5.48 9.61 8.79
C VAL A 344 5.77 10.90 9.53
N THR A 345 4.75 11.68 9.85
CA THR A 345 4.93 12.95 10.58
C THR A 345 5.21 12.70 12.06
N CYS A 346 6.27 13.30 12.59
CA CYS A 346 6.68 13.25 14.00
C CYS A 346 7.04 14.66 14.49
N ASN A 347 6.05 15.35 15.09
CA ASN A 347 6.20 16.74 15.57
C ASN A 347 7.07 16.89 16.84
N GLN A 348 7.63 15.78 17.34
CA GLN A 348 8.45 15.75 18.56
C GLN A 348 9.86 15.25 18.23
N THR A 349 10.82 16.17 18.22
CA THR A 349 12.22 15.88 17.87
C THR A 349 12.86 14.84 18.81
N ASP A 350 12.50 14.83 20.09
CA ASP A 350 13.03 13.85 21.05
C ASP A 350 12.53 12.43 20.78
N VAL A 351 11.28 12.26 20.34
CA VAL A 351 10.73 10.96 19.93
C VAL A 351 11.44 10.43 18.69
N MET A 352 11.65 11.29 17.70
CA MET A 352 12.43 10.95 16.51
C MET A 352 13.84 10.47 16.89
N LEU A 353 14.56 11.21 17.74
CA LEU A 353 15.88 10.82 18.19
C LEU A 353 15.87 9.47 18.94
N LYS A 354 14.86 9.24 19.79
CA LYS A 354 14.67 7.94 20.49
C LYS A 354 14.43 6.78 19.52
N ILE A 355 13.71 6.98 18.42
CA ILE A 355 13.48 5.94 17.41
C ILE A 355 14.80 5.52 16.76
N PHE A 356 15.58 6.49 16.28
CA PHE A 356 16.88 6.20 15.68
C PHE A 356 17.87 5.61 16.69
N ASP A 357 17.86 6.11 17.94
CA ASP A 357 18.70 5.55 19.01
C ASP A 357 18.34 4.10 19.34
N ARG A 358 17.04 3.76 19.36
CA ARG A 358 16.57 2.37 19.51
C ARG A 358 17.05 1.47 18.38
N LEU A 359 17.05 1.95 17.13
CA LEU A 359 17.56 1.19 15.98
C LEU A 359 19.07 0.91 16.09
N ARG A 360 19.82 1.79 16.73
CA ARG A 360 21.29 1.66 16.97
C ARG A 360 21.64 0.85 18.21
N HIS A 361 20.72 0.70 19.14
CA HIS A 361 20.88 -0.05 20.39
C HIS A 361 19.82 -1.15 20.48
N PHE A 362 19.67 -1.88 19.39
CA PHE A 362 18.65 -2.90 19.23
C PHE A 362 18.93 -4.08 20.17
N ASP A 363 18.18 -4.16 21.27
CA ASP A 363 18.39 -5.15 22.33
C ASP A 363 17.73 -6.50 21.98
N LYS A 364 18.25 -7.61 22.54
CA LYS A 364 17.65 -8.95 22.34
C LYS A 364 16.16 -9.00 22.74
N ASN A 365 15.74 -8.22 23.73
CA ASN A 365 14.35 -8.15 24.19
C ASN A 365 13.42 -7.45 23.17
N ASP A 366 13.97 -6.63 22.26
CA ASP A 366 13.23 -6.11 21.11
C ASP A 366 13.09 -7.15 19.98
N SER A 367 14.02 -8.12 19.91
CA SER A 367 13.88 -9.29 19.03
C SER A 367 12.92 -10.36 19.56
N GLU A 368 12.63 -10.36 20.87
CA GLU A 368 11.61 -11.22 21.51
C GLU A 368 10.17 -10.67 21.35
N ASN A 369 10.01 -9.37 21.04
CA ASN A 369 8.72 -8.73 20.75
C ASN A 369 8.42 -8.60 19.24
N SER A 370 9.24 -9.21 18.38
CA SER A 370 8.99 -9.29 16.93
C SER A 370 8.07 -10.49 16.63
N PRO A 371 6.98 -10.33 15.85
CA PRO A 371 5.97 -11.39 15.60
C PRO A 371 6.44 -12.49 14.63
N VAL A 372 7.74 -12.68 14.45
CA VAL A 372 8.30 -13.72 13.59
C VAL A 372 8.78 -14.86 14.47
N GLY A 373 8.12 -16.02 14.33
CA GLY A 373 8.43 -17.22 15.07
C GLY A 373 9.91 -17.59 14.96
N ARG A 374 10.56 -17.81 16.11
CA ARG A 374 11.87 -18.46 16.17
C ARG A 374 11.76 -19.86 16.73
N THR A 375 12.20 -20.81 15.92
CA THR A 375 12.73 -22.12 16.30
C THR A 375 13.89 -21.96 17.28
N LYS A 376 13.94 -22.83 18.29
CA LYS A 376 15.05 -22.92 19.25
C LYS A 376 16.21 -23.70 18.61
N GLU A 377 17.21 -23.00 18.08
CA GLU A 377 18.56 -23.54 17.98
C GLU A 377 19.32 -23.24 19.28
N LYS A 378 19.63 -24.29 20.05
CA LYS A 378 20.67 -24.26 21.08
C LYS A 378 22.00 -24.59 20.41
N ASP A 379 22.67 -23.56 19.90
CA ASP A 379 24.13 -23.39 19.87
C ASP A 379 24.47 -22.26 18.89
N SER A 380 24.42 -21.01 19.38
CA SER A 380 25.18 -19.82 18.93
C SER A 380 24.43 -18.54 19.28
N GLU A 381 24.46 -18.18 20.56
CA GLU A 381 23.77 -17.01 21.14
C GLU A 381 24.28 -15.64 20.62
N GLN A 382 25.10 -15.61 19.57
CA GLN A 382 25.66 -14.44 18.88
C GLN A 382 25.09 -14.19 17.47
N LYS A 383 24.18 -15.02 16.92
CA LYS A 383 23.83 -14.99 15.48
C LYS A 383 22.74 -14.00 15.02
N THR A 384 22.01 -13.30 15.90
CA THR A 384 20.77 -12.56 15.56
C THR A 384 20.86 -11.04 15.61
N LEU A 385 21.99 -10.51 16.08
CA LEU A 385 22.26 -9.10 16.20
C LEU A 385 23.65 -8.88 15.62
N VAL A 386 23.85 -7.74 14.96
CA VAL A 386 25.17 -7.40 14.43
C VAL A 386 25.72 -6.27 15.29
N GLN A 387 26.82 -6.55 15.99
CA GLN A 387 27.50 -5.60 16.86
C GLN A 387 28.66 -4.94 16.12
N TYR A 388 28.75 -3.61 16.22
CA TYR A 388 29.85 -2.82 15.67
C TYR A 388 30.33 -1.79 16.69
N SER A 389 31.65 -1.70 16.88
CA SER A 389 32.28 -0.70 17.72
C SER A 389 32.90 0.39 16.85
N ASN A 390 32.58 1.65 17.11
CA ASN A 390 33.18 2.75 16.37
C ASN A 390 34.64 2.95 16.84
N LYS A 391 35.63 2.59 16.00
CA LYS A 391 37.03 3.01 16.19
C LYS A 391 37.31 4.24 15.33
N LEU A 392 36.70 5.36 15.68
CA LEU A 392 37.12 6.66 15.15
C LEU A 392 38.53 6.96 15.68
N LYS A 393 39.57 6.63 14.90
CA LYS A 393 40.84 7.35 15.00
C LYS A 393 40.59 8.76 14.47
N SER A 394 40.67 9.74 15.36
CA SER A 394 40.62 11.17 15.09
C SER A 394 41.50 11.55 13.90
N HIS A 395 40.91 11.69 12.72
CA HIS A 395 41.42 12.51 11.61
C HIS A 395 40.18 13.19 10.97
N ILE A 396 39.39 13.86 11.82
CA ILE A 396 38.63 15.02 11.36
C ILE A 396 39.61 16.17 11.51
N GLY A 397 39.95 16.80 10.38
CA GLY A 397 40.67 18.05 10.40
C GLY A 397 39.75 19.14 10.93
N ASP A 398 39.72 19.27 12.25
CA ASP A 398 39.19 20.44 12.94
C ASP A 398 40.38 21.04 13.70
N ASP A 399 40.93 22.13 13.15
CA ASP A 399 41.60 23.12 13.98
C ASP A 399 40.53 23.76 14.88
N GLU A 400 40.85 23.77 16.18
CA GLU A 400 40.22 24.55 17.26
C GLU A 400 38.88 24.07 17.83
N ASN A 401 38.95 23.08 18.73
CA ASN A 401 38.42 23.21 20.10
C ASN A 401 39.00 22.12 21.03
N GLU A 402 40.25 22.32 21.45
CA GLU A 402 40.89 21.57 22.53
C GLU A 402 40.26 21.91 23.89
N ALA A 403 39.08 21.36 24.22
CA ALA A 403 38.57 21.40 25.60
C ALA A 403 37.48 20.37 25.97
N VAL A 404 37.22 19.29 25.22
CA VAL A 404 36.28 18.23 25.69
C VAL A 404 36.68 16.83 25.22
N ASP A 405 37.97 16.50 25.20
CA ASP A 405 38.41 15.17 24.72
C ASP A 405 39.19 14.37 25.78
N LYS A 406 38.48 13.95 26.83
CA LYS A 406 38.85 12.79 27.67
C LYS A 406 37.58 12.07 28.15
N LYS A 407 37.28 10.95 27.48
CA LYS A 407 36.19 9.96 27.69
C LYS A 407 35.02 10.05 26.69
N LYS A 408 35.26 9.75 25.40
CA LYS A 408 34.25 9.02 24.62
C LYS A 408 34.51 7.53 24.80
N LYS A 409 33.62 6.84 25.52
CA LYS A 409 33.63 5.37 25.60
C LYS A 409 33.51 4.80 24.18
N GLU A 410 34.15 3.67 23.90
CA GLU A 410 33.76 2.81 22.78
C GLU A 410 32.28 2.45 22.99
N GLU A 411 31.37 3.14 22.30
CA GLU A 411 29.96 2.74 22.22
C GLU A 411 29.85 1.65 21.15
N SER A 412 29.34 0.48 21.56
CA SER A 412 29.01 -0.62 20.67
C SER A 412 27.56 -0.44 20.19
N TYR A 413 27.38 -0.21 18.90
CA TYR A 413 26.05 -0.19 18.28
C TYR A 413 25.64 -1.61 17.91
N VAL A 414 24.35 -1.87 18.05
CA VAL A 414 23.71 -3.16 17.81
C VAL A 414 22.51 -2.92 16.93
N TYR A 415 22.55 -3.42 15.70
CA TYR A 415 21.46 -3.27 14.75
C TYR A 415 20.69 -4.58 14.56
N PRO A 416 19.43 -4.53 14.11
CA PRO A 416 18.70 -5.74 13.74
C PRO A 416 19.39 -6.46 12.59
N LYS A 417 19.39 -7.80 12.62
CA LYS A 417 19.87 -8.63 11.51
C LYS A 417 18.77 -9.02 10.53
N ASN A 418 17.50 -8.98 10.94
CA ASN A 418 16.35 -9.36 10.13
C ASN A 418 15.24 -8.31 10.23
N CYS A 419 14.46 -8.13 9.17
CA CYS A 419 13.20 -7.38 9.18
C CYS A 419 12.12 -8.27 8.53
N GLY A 420 11.19 -8.81 9.33
CA GLY A 420 10.30 -9.86 8.85
C GLY A 420 11.10 -11.11 8.46
N HIS A 421 10.84 -11.66 7.27
CA HIS A 421 11.59 -12.74 6.65
C HIS A 421 12.82 -12.28 5.84
N TYR A 422 13.06 -10.97 5.71
CA TYR A 422 14.21 -10.45 4.99
C TYR A 422 15.45 -10.36 5.88
N THR A 423 16.58 -10.87 5.39
CA THR A 423 17.87 -10.74 6.08
C THR A 423 18.52 -9.41 5.71
N ILE A 424 18.93 -8.64 6.71
CA ILE A 424 19.75 -7.46 6.52
C ILE A 424 21.19 -7.96 6.26
N VAL A 425 21.64 -7.76 5.03
CA VAL A 425 22.99 -8.13 4.55
C VAL A 425 23.97 -6.96 4.56
N GLY A 426 23.52 -5.76 4.92
CA GLY A 426 24.41 -4.62 5.13
C GLY A 426 23.70 -3.47 5.81
N ILE A 427 24.49 -2.54 6.36
CA ILE A 427 23.98 -1.35 7.05
C ILE A 427 24.87 -0.16 6.71
N ARG A 428 24.24 0.98 6.43
CA ARG A 428 24.90 2.28 6.37
C ARG A 428 24.19 3.25 7.30
N ASP A 429 24.86 3.65 8.37
CA ASP A 429 24.38 4.67 9.30
C ASP A 429 25.27 5.90 9.22
N LEU A 430 24.80 6.92 8.49
CA LEU A 430 25.53 8.17 8.26
C LEU A 430 25.50 9.10 9.47
N THR A 431 24.72 8.79 10.50
CA THR A 431 24.70 9.57 11.73
C THR A 431 25.90 9.24 12.62
N VAL A 432 26.24 7.95 12.73
CA VAL A 432 27.38 7.48 13.55
C VAL A 432 28.60 7.07 12.73
N GLY A 433 28.47 7.06 11.40
CA GLY A 433 29.58 6.83 10.47
C GLY A 433 29.94 5.36 10.29
N ILE A 434 28.93 4.49 10.18
CA ILE A 434 29.09 3.05 9.97
C ILE A 434 28.65 2.71 8.54
N GLU A 435 29.47 1.96 7.80
CA GLU A 435 29.05 1.35 6.53
C GLU A 435 29.65 -0.05 6.43
N VAL A 436 28.78 -1.06 6.40
CA VAL A 436 29.21 -2.46 6.40
C VAL A 436 28.35 -3.27 5.45
N ASP A 437 29.01 -4.07 4.61
CA ASP A 437 28.39 -5.12 3.82
C ASP A 437 28.80 -6.48 4.42
N PHE A 438 27.83 -7.24 4.89
CA PHE A 438 28.04 -8.53 5.54
C PHE A 438 28.40 -9.64 4.53
N ARG A 439 28.13 -9.44 3.23
CA ARG A 439 28.48 -10.39 2.15
C ARG A 439 29.99 -10.43 1.89
N ASP A 440 30.67 -9.31 2.11
CA ASP A 440 32.13 -9.18 1.96
C ASP A 440 32.92 -9.63 3.22
N GLY A 441 32.28 -10.39 4.12
CA GLY A 441 32.86 -10.83 5.39
C GLY A 441 32.86 -9.73 6.46
N GLY A 442 32.02 -8.71 6.34
CA GLY A 442 31.84 -7.67 7.37
C GLY A 442 33.01 -6.72 7.52
N LYS A 443 33.78 -6.49 6.46
CA LYS A 443 34.86 -5.47 6.48
C LYS A 443 34.23 -4.10 6.72
N ASP A 444 34.61 -3.48 7.82
CA ASP A 444 34.24 -2.11 8.15
C ASP A 444 34.76 -1.18 7.04
N LYS A 445 33.82 -0.59 6.28
CA LYS A 445 34.13 0.40 5.25
C LYS A 445 33.79 1.74 5.87
N LYS A 446 34.75 2.66 5.85
CA LYS A 446 34.44 4.05 6.20
C LYS A 446 33.36 4.53 5.21
N PRO A 447 32.27 5.16 5.67
CA PRO A 447 31.24 5.61 4.77
C PRO A 447 31.83 6.54 3.70
N VAL A 448 31.45 6.30 2.45
CA VAL A 448 31.88 7.15 1.33
C VAL A 448 31.23 8.54 1.42
N LEU A 449 30.05 8.60 2.04
CA LEU A 449 29.26 9.81 2.23
C LEU A 449 29.65 10.56 3.52
N PRO A 450 29.54 11.91 3.55
CA PRO A 450 29.73 12.69 4.77
C PRO A 450 28.82 12.21 5.90
N CYS A 451 29.38 12.06 7.09
CA CYS A 451 28.64 11.67 8.29
C CYS A 451 28.28 12.91 9.10
N SER A 452 27.09 12.94 9.71
CA SER A 452 26.66 14.05 10.56
C SER A 452 25.75 13.57 11.67
N SER A 453 26.13 13.85 12.92
CA SER A 453 25.29 13.57 14.09
C SER A 453 23.99 14.37 14.10
N ALA A 454 23.92 15.48 13.35
CA ALA A 454 22.73 16.32 13.22
C ALA A 454 21.69 15.74 12.26
N ASN A 455 22.06 14.81 11.37
CA ASN A 455 21.17 14.22 10.37
C ASN A 455 20.97 12.73 10.66
N GLN A 456 19.80 12.38 11.20
CA GLN A 456 19.44 10.99 11.45
C GLN A 456 19.17 10.26 10.14
N MET A 457 20.02 9.30 9.76
CA MET A 457 19.88 8.55 8.51
C MET A 457 20.51 7.15 8.60
N ILE A 458 19.69 6.13 8.38
CA ILE A 458 20.09 4.71 8.37
C ILE A 458 19.54 4.05 7.12
N THR A 459 20.41 3.37 6.38
CA THR A 459 20.06 2.53 5.23
C THR A 459 20.33 1.07 5.57
N PHE A 460 19.34 0.21 5.35
CA PHE A 460 19.45 -1.24 5.47
C PHE A 460 19.48 -1.86 4.08
N TYR A 461 20.46 -2.73 3.83
CA TYR A 461 20.56 -3.54 2.61
C TYR A 461 20.05 -4.94 2.90
N PHE A 462 19.16 -5.46 2.05
CA PHE A 462 18.54 -6.77 2.23
C PHE A 462 19.10 -7.81 1.25
N ASP A 463 19.00 -9.09 1.62
CA ASP A 463 19.45 -10.26 0.86
C ASP A 463 18.83 -10.36 -0.52
N ASN A 464 17.57 -9.96 -0.68
CA ASN A 464 16.86 -9.91 -1.95
C ASN A 464 17.25 -8.71 -2.85
N GLY A 465 18.23 -7.90 -2.45
CA GLY A 465 18.67 -6.72 -3.20
C GLY A 465 17.86 -5.44 -2.93
N CYS A 466 16.87 -5.47 -2.03
CA CYS A 466 16.18 -4.26 -1.60
C CYS A 466 17.07 -3.37 -0.73
N GLU A 467 16.82 -2.07 -0.79
CA GLU A 467 17.44 -1.06 0.06
C GLU A 467 16.36 -0.22 0.73
N MET A 468 16.41 -0.08 2.06
CA MET A 468 15.49 0.76 2.81
C MET A 468 16.24 1.86 3.54
N THR A 469 15.98 3.10 3.15
CA THR A 469 16.56 4.28 3.80
C THR A 469 15.52 4.97 4.68
N LEU A 470 15.84 5.07 5.98
CA LEU A 470 15.12 5.85 6.98
C LEU A 470 15.86 7.15 7.23
N ARG A 471 15.19 8.28 7.06
CA ARG A 471 15.78 9.61 7.27
C ARG A 471 14.85 10.54 8.02
N ALA A 472 15.41 11.30 8.96
CA ALA A 472 14.78 12.50 9.52
C ALA A 472 14.95 13.69 8.57
N SER A 473 13.85 14.38 8.26
CA SER A 473 13.91 15.66 7.57
C SER A 473 14.21 16.80 8.57
N GLY A 474 15.10 17.71 8.17
CA GLY A 474 15.43 18.92 8.95
C GLY A 474 14.56 20.13 8.61
N THR A 475 13.80 20.08 7.52
CA THR A 475 12.90 21.15 7.07
C THR A 475 11.43 20.84 7.35
N GLU A 476 11.09 19.60 7.69
CA GLU A 476 9.75 19.15 8.05
C GLU A 476 9.85 18.07 9.14
N PRO A 477 8.92 18.00 10.11
CA PRO A 477 8.91 16.95 11.12
C PRO A 477 8.42 15.62 10.54
N LYS A 478 9.18 14.98 9.63
CA LYS A 478 8.80 13.72 8.95
C LYS A 478 9.94 12.69 8.97
N ILE A 479 9.61 11.41 9.16
CA ILE A 479 10.47 10.24 8.90
C ILE A 479 10.09 9.72 7.51
N LYS A 480 11.02 9.78 6.54
CA LYS A 480 10.78 9.22 5.21
C LYS A 480 11.26 7.77 5.14
N CYS A 481 10.46 6.87 4.56
CA CYS A 481 10.79 5.47 4.31
C CYS A 481 10.68 5.17 2.81
N HIS A 482 11.73 4.57 2.23
CA HIS A 482 11.82 4.22 0.81
C HIS A 482 11.83 2.69 0.71
N ASN A 483 10.93 2.09 -0.06
CA ASN A 483 10.78 0.64 -0.21
C ASN A 483 10.30 0.30 -1.63
N PRO A 484 10.73 -0.76 -2.34
CA PRO A 484 10.04 -1.17 -3.57
C PRO A 484 8.69 -1.83 -3.24
N LYS A 485 7.70 -1.61 -4.11
CA LYS A 485 6.38 -2.25 -4.03
C LYS A 485 6.41 -3.48 -4.94
N GLU A 486 6.82 -4.62 -4.40
CA GLU A 486 6.75 -5.91 -5.07
C GLU A 486 6.13 -6.94 -4.12
N ASP A 487 4.80 -6.94 -4.00
CA ASP A 487 4.10 -8.14 -3.53
C ASP A 487 3.72 -8.96 -4.76
N ASN A 488 4.65 -9.79 -5.24
CA ASN A 488 4.30 -10.93 -6.07
C ASN A 488 3.98 -12.11 -5.12
N GLY A 489 2.69 -12.34 -4.89
CA GLY A 489 2.23 -13.48 -4.09
C GLY A 489 2.12 -14.76 -4.92
N TYR A 490 2.49 -15.90 -4.34
CA TYR A 490 2.23 -17.22 -4.91
C TYR A 490 1.21 -17.99 -4.04
N LYS A 491 0.33 -18.76 -4.69
CA LYS A 491 -0.57 -19.71 -4.02
C LYS A 491 -0.11 -21.13 -4.39
N VAL A 492 -0.07 -22.02 -3.39
CA VAL A 492 0.34 -23.41 -3.59
C VAL A 492 -0.83 -24.34 -3.24
N TYR A 493 -1.15 -25.22 -4.17
CA TYR A 493 -2.21 -26.21 -4.08
C TYR A 493 -1.63 -27.61 -4.04
N TRP A 494 -2.25 -28.50 -3.27
CA TRP A 494 -1.89 -29.92 -3.24
C TRP A 494 -2.51 -30.68 -4.41
N ASN A 495 -2.11 -31.94 -4.57
CA ASN A 495 -2.68 -32.85 -5.57
C ASN A 495 -4.18 -33.13 -5.37
N ASN A 496 -4.73 -32.77 -4.20
CA ASN A 496 -6.15 -32.83 -3.91
C ASN A 496 -6.92 -31.58 -4.38
N GLY A 497 -6.24 -30.56 -4.93
CA GLY A 497 -6.85 -29.31 -5.40
C GLY A 497 -7.14 -28.28 -4.30
N ALA A 498 -6.82 -28.55 -3.04
CA ALA A 498 -6.96 -27.60 -1.93
C ALA A 498 -5.62 -26.90 -1.62
N GLN A 499 -5.68 -25.69 -1.07
CA GLN A 499 -4.49 -24.95 -0.62
C GLN A 499 -3.79 -25.68 0.55
N ILE A 500 -2.46 -25.51 0.65
CA ILE A 500 -1.65 -26.13 1.69
C ILE A 500 -1.96 -25.62 3.12
N ILE A 501 -1.90 -26.51 4.10
CA ILE A 501 -2.07 -26.23 5.54
C ILE A 501 -0.90 -26.79 6.37
N SER A 502 -0.78 -26.33 7.61
CA SER A 502 0.21 -26.82 8.58
C SER A 502 0.08 -28.32 8.86
N PRO A 503 1.20 -29.04 9.05
CA PRO A 503 2.59 -28.55 9.14
C PRO A 503 3.31 -28.43 7.79
N VAL A 504 2.65 -28.71 6.67
CA VAL A 504 3.30 -28.78 5.36
C VAL A 504 3.69 -27.40 4.86
N ASP A 505 2.84 -26.39 5.04
CA ASP A 505 3.17 -25.00 4.69
C ASP A 505 4.41 -24.51 5.45
N VAL A 506 4.53 -24.82 6.74
CA VAL A 506 5.72 -24.55 7.55
C VAL A 506 6.96 -25.26 6.99
N LYS A 507 6.86 -26.57 6.68
CA LYS A 507 7.99 -27.33 6.13
C LYS A 507 8.46 -26.80 4.77
N ILE A 508 7.54 -26.38 3.90
CA ILE A 508 7.88 -25.78 2.61
C ILE A 508 8.58 -24.44 2.84
N ALA A 509 8.06 -23.59 3.73
CA ALA A 509 8.70 -22.33 4.08
C ALA A 509 10.12 -22.56 4.64
N GLU A 510 10.29 -23.51 5.57
CA GLU A 510 11.59 -23.91 6.10
C GLU A 510 12.54 -24.40 5.00
N GLU A 511 12.04 -25.15 4.02
CA GLU A 511 12.87 -25.66 2.93
C GLU A 511 13.24 -24.57 1.93
N ILE A 512 12.34 -23.64 1.63
CA ILE A 512 12.65 -22.44 0.83
C ILE A 512 13.73 -21.62 1.53
N GLU A 513 13.59 -21.37 2.83
CA GLU A 513 14.57 -20.65 3.65
C GLU A 513 15.95 -21.34 3.66
N LYS A 514 15.99 -22.68 3.69
CA LYS A 514 17.24 -23.45 3.63
C LYS A 514 17.93 -23.39 2.26
N ASN A 515 17.19 -23.12 1.18
CA ASN A 515 17.67 -23.20 -0.20
C ASN A 515 17.54 -21.86 -0.96
N LEU A 516 17.72 -20.72 -0.27
CA LEU A 516 17.62 -19.37 -0.85
C LEU A 516 18.72 -19.03 -1.88
N GLU A 517 19.78 -19.83 -1.97
CA GLU A 517 20.82 -19.66 -2.99
C GLU A 517 20.28 -20.07 -4.38
N PRO A 518 20.55 -19.31 -5.46
CA PRO A 518 20.23 -19.76 -6.81
C PRO A 518 20.99 -21.05 -7.08
N TRP A 519 20.28 -22.09 -7.53
CA TRP A 519 20.85 -23.39 -7.86
C TRP A 519 22.05 -23.19 -8.80
N GLU A 520 23.27 -23.54 -8.36
CA GLU A 520 24.48 -23.39 -9.16
C GLU A 520 24.39 -24.22 -10.46
N GLY A 521 24.38 -23.54 -11.60
CA GLY A 521 24.55 -24.15 -12.92
C GLY A 521 23.27 -24.74 -13.53
N LYS A 522 22.92 -24.26 -14.74
CA LYS A 522 21.84 -24.74 -15.63
C LYS A 522 20.38 -24.52 -15.20
N ALA A 523 20.08 -24.07 -13.97
CA ALA A 523 18.69 -23.92 -13.50
C ALA A 523 17.88 -22.80 -14.20
N TRP A 524 18.54 -21.80 -14.78
CA TRP A 524 17.91 -20.72 -15.56
C TRP A 524 17.95 -20.95 -17.06
N GLN A 525 17.76 -22.20 -17.50
CA GLN A 525 17.54 -22.46 -18.92
C GLN A 525 16.13 -22.02 -19.29
N LEU A 526 15.96 -20.76 -19.67
CA LEU A 526 14.67 -20.22 -20.15
C LEU A 526 14.12 -21.03 -21.34
N ASP A 527 14.97 -21.75 -22.07
CA ASP A 527 14.55 -22.69 -23.11
C ASP A 527 13.66 -23.83 -22.57
N ILE A 528 13.77 -24.21 -21.29
CA ILE A 528 12.88 -25.22 -20.68
C ILE A 528 11.44 -24.71 -20.55
N LEU A 529 11.25 -23.38 -20.48
CA LEU A 529 9.95 -22.71 -20.43
C LEU A 529 9.36 -22.48 -21.82
N ASP A 530 10.16 -22.65 -22.88
CA ASP A 530 9.69 -22.59 -24.26
C ASP A 530 8.98 -23.90 -24.59
N LYS A 531 7.64 -23.85 -24.69
CA LYS A 531 6.78 -24.96 -25.06
C LYS A 531 7.15 -25.63 -26.40
N ASN A 532 7.90 -24.96 -27.26
CA ASN A 532 8.36 -25.52 -28.53
C ASN A 532 9.70 -26.27 -28.41
N LYS A 533 10.38 -26.18 -27.25
CA LYS A 533 11.72 -26.75 -27.01
C LYS A 533 11.76 -27.74 -25.85
N SER A 534 10.72 -27.79 -25.01
CA SER A 534 10.68 -28.62 -23.80
C SER A 534 9.44 -29.50 -23.77
N GLU A 535 9.63 -30.81 -23.66
CA GLU A 535 8.53 -31.77 -23.45
C GLU A 535 7.92 -31.67 -22.03
N LEU A 536 8.53 -30.88 -21.14
CA LEU A 536 8.06 -30.68 -19.77
C LEU A 536 7.07 -29.51 -19.63
N VAL A 537 6.86 -28.73 -20.70
CA VAL A 537 5.95 -27.58 -20.70
C VAL A 537 4.83 -27.80 -21.70
N SER A 538 3.63 -27.99 -21.18
CA SER A 538 2.37 -27.94 -21.92
C SER A 538 1.55 -26.74 -21.47
N ASP A 539 0.75 -26.17 -22.37
CA ASP A 539 -0.21 -25.11 -22.07
C ASP A 539 -1.63 -25.68 -22.25
N PRO A 540 -2.16 -26.42 -21.26
CA PRO A 540 -3.45 -27.11 -21.38
C PRO A 540 -4.63 -26.19 -21.03
N ILE A 541 -4.44 -24.87 -21.02
CA ILE A 541 -5.41 -23.93 -20.45
C ILE A 541 -6.79 -24.06 -21.09
N ASP A 542 -6.87 -24.19 -22.41
CA ASP A 542 -8.14 -24.34 -23.13
C ASP A 542 -8.84 -25.67 -22.78
N GLU A 543 -8.10 -26.78 -22.68
CA GLU A 543 -8.62 -28.10 -22.30
C GLU A 543 -9.14 -28.09 -20.87
N VAL A 544 -8.36 -27.55 -19.93
CA VAL A 544 -8.76 -27.39 -18.53
C VAL A 544 -10.01 -26.51 -18.43
N CYS A 545 -10.09 -25.44 -19.23
CA CYS A 545 -11.27 -24.60 -19.27
C CYS A 545 -12.49 -25.33 -19.84
N ASP A 546 -12.35 -26.12 -20.90
CA ASP A 546 -13.44 -26.96 -21.42
C ASP A 546 -13.95 -27.95 -20.37
N MET A 547 -13.03 -28.60 -19.63
CA MET A 547 -13.39 -29.48 -18.52
C MET A 547 -14.13 -28.74 -17.41
N TYR A 548 -13.62 -27.57 -17.01
CA TYR A 548 -14.25 -26.71 -16.00
C TYR A 548 -15.67 -26.29 -16.44
N MET A 549 -15.87 -25.84 -17.68
CA MET A 549 -17.20 -25.46 -18.18
C MET A 549 -18.16 -26.65 -18.24
N SER A 550 -17.66 -27.84 -18.60
CA SER A 550 -18.44 -29.09 -18.59
C SER A 550 -18.93 -29.42 -17.18
N GLU A 551 -18.07 -29.32 -16.17
CA GLU A 551 -18.45 -29.53 -14.77
C GLU A 551 -19.42 -28.46 -14.28
N LEU A 552 -19.14 -27.19 -14.58
CA LEU A 552 -19.96 -26.04 -14.22
C LEU A 552 -21.40 -26.14 -14.78
N SER A 553 -21.58 -26.76 -15.95
CA SER A 553 -22.90 -26.97 -16.55
C SER A 553 -23.84 -27.83 -15.69
N LYS A 554 -23.31 -28.64 -14.77
CA LYS A 554 -24.10 -29.48 -13.85
C LYS A 554 -24.79 -28.67 -12.76
N LEU A 555 -24.33 -27.44 -12.50
CA LEU A 555 -24.93 -26.52 -11.53
C LEU A 555 -26.19 -25.81 -12.06
N ILE A 556 -26.45 -25.83 -13.37
CA ILE A 556 -27.56 -25.07 -13.98
C ILE A 556 -28.91 -25.68 -13.59
N HIS A 557 -29.78 -24.96 -12.88
CA HIS A 557 -31.09 -25.44 -12.48
C HIS A 557 -32.23 -24.99 -13.39
N PHE A 558 -32.16 -23.79 -13.96
CA PHE A 558 -33.25 -23.18 -14.72
C PHE A 558 -32.79 -22.64 -16.09
N PRO A 559 -32.28 -23.50 -16.99
CA PRO A 559 -31.67 -23.08 -18.25
C PRO A 559 -32.62 -22.29 -19.16
N GLU A 560 -33.91 -22.63 -19.15
CA GLU A 560 -34.92 -21.93 -19.94
C GLU A 560 -35.25 -20.55 -19.37
N ILE A 561 -35.21 -20.38 -18.04
CA ILE A 561 -35.38 -19.07 -17.40
C ILE A 561 -34.17 -18.20 -17.71
N ASN A 562 -32.95 -18.74 -17.62
CA ASN A 562 -31.71 -18.01 -17.92
C ASN A 562 -31.70 -17.45 -19.33
N ALA A 563 -32.20 -18.22 -20.30
CA ALA A 563 -32.24 -17.83 -21.70
C ALA A 563 -33.34 -16.81 -22.04
N THR A 564 -34.44 -16.77 -21.29
CA THR A 564 -35.65 -16.03 -21.68
C THR A 564 -35.99 -14.85 -20.77
N VAL A 565 -35.50 -14.82 -19.52
CA VAL A 565 -35.80 -13.71 -18.61
C VAL A 565 -35.09 -12.44 -19.11
N PRO A 566 -35.80 -11.29 -19.21
CA PRO A 566 -35.21 -10.06 -19.74
C PRO A 566 -34.41 -9.34 -18.65
N LEU A 567 -33.29 -9.93 -18.24
CA LEU A 567 -32.32 -9.32 -17.33
C LEU A 567 -31.07 -8.87 -18.08
N LYS A 568 -30.56 -7.70 -17.70
CA LYS A 568 -29.26 -7.20 -18.14
C LYS A 568 -28.28 -7.23 -16.99
N PHE A 569 -27.09 -7.77 -17.26
CA PHE A 569 -25.97 -7.79 -16.33
C PHE A 569 -24.84 -6.90 -16.87
N ALA A 570 -24.14 -6.21 -15.98
CA ALA A 570 -22.82 -5.63 -16.26
C ALA A 570 -21.77 -6.42 -15.48
N TYR A 571 -20.62 -6.71 -16.09
CA TYR A 571 -19.56 -7.49 -15.47
C TYR A 571 -18.21 -6.77 -15.54
N THR A 572 -17.47 -6.80 -14.43
CA THR A 572 -16.09 -6.34 -14.34
C THR A 572 -15.20 -7.37 -13.64
N PRO A 573 -14.06 -7.78 -14.21
CA PRO A 573 -13.04 -8.55 -13.51
C PRO A 573 -12.06 -7.65 -12.74
N VAL A 574 -12.30 -6.33 -12.68
CA VAL A 574 -11.42 -5.34 -12.01
C VAL A 574 -9.97 -5.45 -12.51
N HIS A 575 -9.78 -5.45 -13.83
CA HIS A 575 -8.49 -5.69 -14.52
C HIS A 575 -7.88 -7.07 -14.29
N GLY A 576 -8.70 -8.03 -13.86
CA GLY A 576 -8.33 -9.42 -13.66
C GLY A 576 -8.42 -10.30 -14.89
N VAL A 577 -8.14 -11.58 -14.69
CA VAL A 577 -8.20 -12.64 -15.70
C VAL A 577 -9.62 -13.17 -15.93
N GLY A 578 -10.61 -12.73 -15.17
CA GLY A 578 -11.96 -13.31 -15.13
C GLY A 578 -12.79 -13.19 -16.41
N GLN A 579 -12.54 -12.18 -17.27
CA GLN A 579 -13.36 -11.87 -18.46
C GLN A 579 -13.64 -13.07 -19.40
N PRO A 580 -12.62 -13.74 -19.98
CA PRO A 580 -12.87 -14.86 -20.90
C PRO A 580 -13.60 -16.04 -20.24
N TYR A 581 -13.34 -16.30 -18.95
CA TYR A 581 -14.02 -17.37 -18.21
C TYR A 581 -15.47 -17.02 -17.91
N ALA A 582 -15.74 -15.77 -17.53
CA ALA A 582 -17.08 -15.26 -17.29
C ALA A 582 -17.96 -15.36 -18.55
N GLU A 583 -17.43 -15.00 -19.73
CA GLU A 583 -18.15 -15.10 -21.00
C GLU A 583 -18.54 -16.54 -21.33
N ARG A 584 -17.58 -17.47 -21.22
CA ARG A 584 -17.82 -18.91 -21.45
C ARG A 584 -18.79 -19.50 -20.43
N ALA A 585 -18.69 -19.10 -19.16
CA ALA A 585 -19.56 -19.55 -18.10
C ALA A 585 -21.01 -19.04 -18.28
N PHE A 586 -21.18 -17.77 -18.66
CA PHE A 586 -22.50 -17.21 -19.00
C PHE A 586 -23.16 -17.93 -20.17
N ALA A 587 -22.40 -18.21 -21.23
CA ALA A 587 -22.87 -18.99 -22.36
C ALA A 587 -23.25 -20.41 -21.94
N THR A 588 -22.46 -21.04 -21.07
CA THR A 588 -22.73 -22.38 -20.51
C THR A 588 -24.06 -22.40 -19.75
N PHE A 589 -24.33 -21.38 -18.92
CA PHE A 589 -25.60 -21.18 -18.20
C PHE A 589 -26.77 -20.75 -19.10
N ARG A 590 -26.55 -20.57 -20.41
CA ARG A 590 -27.50 -20.11 -21.42
C ARG A 590 -28.01 -18.68 -21.23
N PHE A 591 -27.25 -17.84 -20.54
CA PHE A 591 -27.58 -16.42 -20.46
C PHE A 591 -27.29 -15.71 -21.78
N PRO A 592 -28.06 -14.65 -22.11
CA PRO A 592 -27.60 -13.63 -23.04
C PRO A 592 -26.25 -13.04 -22.57
N PRO A 593 -25.40 -12.55 -23.50
CA PRO A 593 -24.16 -11.89 -23.12
C PRO A 593 -24.39 -10.72 -22.16
N PHE A 594 -23.58 -10.65 -21.11
CA PHE A 594 -23.54 -9.48 -20.24
C PHE A 594 -22.84 -8.30 -20.93
N ILE A 595 -22.97 -7.12 -20.33
CA ILE A 595 -22.29 -5.91 -20.76
C ILE A 595 -20.93 -5.84 -20.04
N SER A 596 -19.86 -6.07 -20.79
CA SER A 596 -18.51 -5.97 -20.23
C SER A 596 -18.14 -4.52 -19.95
N VAL A 597 -17.65 -4.26 -18.73
CA VAL A 597 -17.10 -2.97 -18.33
C VAL A 597 -15.74 -2.79 -19.02
N GLN A 598 -15.77 -2.18 -20.21
CA GLN A 598 -14.62 -2.12 -21.14
C GLN A 598 -13.34 -1.57 -20.51
N LYS A 599 -13.46 -0.62 -19.57
CA LYS A 599 -12.31 -0.03 -18.88
C LYS A 599 -11.57 -1.02 -17.96
N GLN A 600 -12.20 -2.13 -17.59
CA GLN A 600 -11.68 -3.08 -16.60
C GLN A 600 -11.65 -4.52 -17.12
N SER A 601 -11.99 -4.77 -18.38
CA SER A 601 -12.22 -6.12 -18.93
C SER A 601 -10.94 -6.86 -19.35
N ALA A 602 -9.90 -6.12 -19.72
CA ALA A 602 -8.59 -6.70 -20.06
C ALA A 602 -7.73 -6.81 -18.79
N PRO A 603 -6.94 -7.89 -18.63
CA PRO A 603 -5.98 -7.98 -17.55
C PRO A 603 -4.96 -6.84 -17.58
N ASP A 604 -4.82 -6.12 -16.47
CA ASP A 604 -3.85 -5.03 -16.31
C ASP A 604 -3.23 -5.11 -14.90
N PRO A 605 -1.92 -5.42 -14.79
CA PRO A 605 -1.25 -5.60 -13.50
C PRO A 605 -1.17 -4.31 -12.67
N GLU A 606 -1.41 -3.14 -13.26
CA GLU A 606 -1.40 -1.86 -12.55
C GLU A 606 -2.75 -1.52 -11.91
N PHE A 607 -3.80 -2.31 -12.16
CA PHE A 607 -5.18 -2.09 -11.70
C PHE A 607 -5.68 -0.63 -11.81
N PRO A 608 -5.42 0.06 -12.92
CA PRO A 608 -5.32 1.53 -12.95
C PRO A 608 -6.62 2.32 -12.65
N THR A 609 -7.80 1.69 -12.75
CA THR A 609 -9.07 2.35 -12.38
C THR A 609 -9.42 2.24 -10.90
N VAL A 610 -8.64 1.51 -10.09
CA VAL A 610 -8.96 1.23 -8.68
C VAL A 610 -7.70 1.35 -7.81
N LYS A 611 -7.85 1.86 -6.59
CA LYS A 611 -6.74 1.92 -5.63
C LYS A 611 -6.34 0.53 -5.12
N PHE A 612 -7.33 -0.34 -4.97
CA PHE A 612 -7.19 -1.71 -4.52
C PHE A 612 -8.18 -2.59 -5.30
N PRO A 613 -7.73 -3.61 -6.03
CA PRO A 613 -8.60 -4.41 -6.91
C PRO A 613 -9.36 -5.48 -6.14
N ASN A 614 -10.09 -5.09 -5.09
CA ASN A 614 -10.95 -5.99 -4.33
C ASN A 614 -12.39 -5.47 -4.40
N PRO A 615 -13.32 -6.20 -5.03
CA PRO A 615 -14.71 -5.76 -5.15
C PRO A 615 -15.44 -5.69 -3.80
N GLU A 616 -14.87 -6.24 -2.72
CA GLU A 616 -15.35 -6.08 -1.35
C GLU A 616 -15.30 -4.62 -0.85
N GLU A 617 -14.38 -3.80 -1.37
CA GLU A 617 -14.27 -2.38 -0.98
C GLU A 617 -15.51 -1.55 -1.41
N GLY A 618 -16.41 -2.14 -2.20
CA GLY A 618 -17.71 -1.58 -2.50
C GLY A 618 -17.65 -0.49 -3.58
N LYS A 619 -18.20 0.69 -3.27
CA LYS A 619 -18.52 1.73 -4.26
C LYS A 619 -17.29 2.21 -5.05
N GLU A 620 -16.15 2.36 -4.39
CA GLU A 620 -14.93 2.86 -5.01
C GLU A 620 -14.41 1.91 -6.10
N THR A 621 -14.31 0.61 -5.78
CA THR A 621 -13.89 -0.42 -6.75
C THR A 621 -14.91 -0.62 -7.87
N LEU A 622 -16.21 -0.50 -7.56
CA LEU A 622 -17.30 -0.73 -8.52
C LEU A 622 -17.71 0.52 -9.32
N ALA A 623 -17.02 1.65 -9.17
CA ALA A 623 -17.41 2.92 -9.82
C ALA A 623 -17.55 2.80 -11.35
N CYS A 624 -16.61 2.14 -12.02
CA CYS A 624 -16.68 1.91 -13.48
C CYS A 624 -17.86 1.01 -13.88
N ALA A 625 -18.16 -0.01 -13.06
CA ALA A 625 -19.29 -0.90 -13.29
C ALA A 625 -20.63 -0.19 -13.06
N ILE A 626 -20.73 0.63 -12.01
CA ILE A 626 -21.90 1.48 -11.72
C ILE A 626 -22.14 2.46 -12.87
N GLN A 627 -21.10 3.12 -13.37
CA GLN A 627 -21.20 4.00 -14.53
C GLN A 627 -21.75 3.26 -15.75
N THR A 628 -21.12 2.15 -16.12
CA THR A 628 -21.53 1.32 -17.27
C THR A 628 -22.97 0.84 -17.11
N ALA A 629 -23.33 0.39 -15.91
CA ALA A 629 -24.65 -0.12 -15.61
C ALA A 629 -25.74 0.96 -15.66
N ASN A 630 -25.42 2.20 -15.28
CA ASN A 630 -26.32 3.35 -15.42
C ASN A 630 -26.49 3.76 -16.89
N GLU A 631 -25.40 3.86 -17.65
CA GLU A 631 -25.42 4.23 -19.07
C GLU A 631 -26.20 3.22 -19.93
N GLN A 632 -26.11 1.92 -19.59
CA GLN A 632 -26.71 0.83 -20.36
C GLN A 632 -28.05 0.33 -19.80
N ASN A 633 -28.55 0.98 -18.73
CA ASN A 633 -29.77 0.60 -18.02
C ASN A 633 -29.81 -0.89 -17.65
N VAL A 634 -28.78 -1.31 -16.91
CA VAL A 634 -28.55 -2.69 -16.43
C VAL A 634 -29.33 -2.95 -15.13
N ASP A 635 -29.71 -4.20 -14.87
CA ASP A 635 -30.42 -4.60 -13.64
C ASP A 635 -29.46 -4.98 -12.50
N PHE A 636 -28.36 -5.68 -12.83
CA PHE A 636 -27.40 -6.19 -11.85
C PHE A 636 -25.94 -5.95 -12.28
N ILE A 637 -25.09 -5.65 -11.31
CA ILE A 637 -23.63 -5.58 -11.48
C ILE A 637 -23.01 -6.83 -10.87
N LEU A 638 -22.12 -7.47 -11.63
CA LEU A 638 -21.32 -8.62 -11.25
C LEU A 638 -19.85 -8.20 -11.25
N ALA A 639 -19.09 -8.60 -10.24
CA ALA A 639 -17.66 -8.32 -10.20
C ALA A 639 -16.86 -9.46 -9.60
N THR A 640 -15.68 -9.70 -10.13
CA THR A 640 -14.67 -10.60 -9.53
C THR A 640 -13.37 -9.85 -9.28
N ASP A 641 -12.53 -10.38 -8.41
CA ASP A 641 -11.18 -9.86 -8.17
C ASP A 641 -10.18 -10.36 -9.24
N PRO A 642 -8.91 -9.93 -9.22
CA PRO A 642 -7.96 -10.15 -10.30
C PRO A 642 -7.72 -11.59 -10.72
N ASP A 643 -7.72 -12.52 -9.77
CA ASP A 643 -7.58 -13.96 -9.99
C ASP A 643 -8.92 -14.70 -10.04
N ALA A 644 -10.03 -13.95 -10.00
CA ALA A 644 -11.41 -14.40 -10.13
C ALA A 644 -11.85 -15.42 -9.06
N ASP A 645 -11.24 -15.39 -7.87
CA ASP A 645 -11.62 -16.26 -6.76
C ASP A 645 -12.73 -15.66 -5.88
N ARG A 646 -12.93 -14.33 -5.91
CA ARG A 646 -14.01 -13.62 -5.20
C ARG A 646 -15.14 -13.18 -6.11
N PHE A 647 -16.33 -13.01 -5.55
CA PHE A 647 -17.51 -12.55 -6.28
C PHE A 647 -18.32 -11.49 -5.53
N ALA A 648 -18.60 -10.35 -6.17
CA ALA A 648 -19.52 -9.34 -5.68
C ALA A 648 -20.72 -9.15 -6.62
N LEU A 649 -21.86 -8.80 -6.04
CA LEU A 649 -23.13 -8.60 -6.72
C LEU A 649 -23.81 -7.33 -6.19
N ALA A 650 -24.32 -6.51 -7.09
CA ALA A 650 -25.15 -5.36 -6.75
C ALA A 650 -26.46 -5.35 -7.54
N GLU A 651 -27.54 -4.92 -6.89
CA GLU A 651 -28.88 -4.76 -7.45
C GLU A 651 -29.24 -3.28 -7.51
N ARG A 652 -29.92 -2.84 -8.56
CA ARG A 652 -30.43 -1.46 -8.66
C ARG A 652 -31.45 -1.19 -7.55
N ASP A 653 -31.27 -0.11 -6.78
CA ASP A 653 -32.14 0.27 -5.66
C ASP A 653 -32.65 1.71 -5.85
N PRO A 654 -33.93 1.92 -6.22
CA PRO A 654 -34.45 3.24 -6.58
C PRO A 654 -34.79 4.14 -5.38
N ARG A 655 -34.50 3.74 -4.14
CA ARG A 655 -34.76 4.56 -2.95
C ARG A 655 -33.77 5.74 -2.85
N GLU A 656 -34.29 6.91 -2.45
CA GLU A 656 -33.56 8.20 -2.35
C GLU A 656 -32.36 8.18 -1.38
N ASP A 657 -32.25 7.19 -0.50
CA ASP A 657 -31.20 7.05 0.51
C ASP A 657 -29.93 6.33 0.01
N SER A 658 -29.96 5.76 -1.20
CA SER A 658 -28.76 5.19 -1.82
C SER A 658 -28.01 6.27 -2.60
N GLU A 659 -26.88 6.75 -2.08
CA GLU A 659 -26.03 7.79 -2.73
C GLU A 659 -25.62 7.48 -4.19
N THR A 660 -25.82 6.23 -4.65
CA THR A 660 -25.40 5.75 -5.98
C THR A 660 -26.53 5.12 -6.81
N GLY A 661 -27.74 4.91 -6.25
CA GLY A 661 -28.81 4.15 -6.91
C GLY A 661 -28.61 2.62 -6.95
N TRP A 662 -27.61 2.10 -6.23
CA TRP A 662 -27.25 0.68 -6.22
C TRP A 662 -27.10 0.13 -4.79
N ARG A 663 -27.61 -1.09 -4.58
CA ARG A 663 -27.42 -1.89 -3.37
C ARG A 663 -26.34 -2.94 -3.60
N ILE A 664 -25.17 -2.70 -3.03
CA ILE A 664 -24.05 -3.66 -3.01
C ILE A 664 -24.26 -4.60 -1.82
N PHE A 665 -24.32 -5.90 -2.07
CA PHE A 665 -24.49 -6.88 -1.01
C PHE A 665 -23.15 -7.23 -0.36
N THR A 666 -23.12 -7.31 0.97
CA THR A 666 -21.92 -7.76 1.70
C THR A 666 -21.71 -9.27 1.51
N GLY A 667 -20.50 -9.77 1.74
CA GLY A 667 -20.24 -11.22 1.60
C GLY A 667 -21.11 -12.10 2.49
N ASN A 668 -21.47 -11.65 3.69
CA ASN A 668 -22.45 -12.36 4.54
C ASN A 668 -23.86 -12.37 3.94
N GLN A 669 -24.31 -11.27 3.33
CA GLN A 669 -25.62 -11.20 2.68
C GLN A 669 -25.67 -12.08 1.42
N LEU A 670 -24.60 -12.07 0.63
CA LEU A 670 -24.46 -12.97 -0.53
C LEU A 670 -24.33 -14.44 -0.09
N GLY A 671 -23.57 -14.73 0.97
CA GLY A 671 -23.48 -16.07 1.55
C GLY A 671 -24.84 -16.60 2.01
N ALA A 672 -25.68 -15.75 2.62
CA ALA A 672 -27.05 -16.10 2.97
C ALA A 672 -27.91 -16.43 1.74
N LEU A 673 -27.84 -15.57 0.71
CA LEU A 673 -28.62 -15.73 -0.53
C LEU A 673 -28.18 -16.96 -1.33
N LEU A 674 -26.87 -17.10 -1.60
CA LEU A 674 -26.30 -18.23 -2.32
C LEU A 674 -26.48 -19.54 -1.54
N GLY A 675 -26.27 -19.54 -0.23
CA GLY A 675 -26.50 -20.70 0.62
C GLY A 675 -27.97 -21.14 0.60
N TRP A 676 -28.91 -20.20 0.73
CA TRP A 676 -30.34 -20.49 0.55
C TRP A 676 -30.63 -21.04 -0.85
N TYR A 677 -30.08 -20.42 -1.89
CA TYR A 677 -30.35 -20.81 -3.27
C TYR A 677 -29.84 -22.22 -3.57
N GLN A 678 -28.59 -22.53 -3.20
CA GLN A 678 -28.00 -23.86 -3.34
C GLN A 678 -28.81 -24.92 -2.59
N TRP A 679 -29.29 -24.62 -1.37
CA TRP A 679 -30.18 -25.52 -0.65
C TRP A 679 -31.51 -25.71 -1.38
N PHE A 680 -32.18 -24.62 -1.74
CA PHE A 680 -33.48 -24.63 -2.39
C PHE A 680 -33.45 -25.44 -3.68
N THR A 681 -32.48 -25.18 -4.55
CA THR A 681 -32.38 -25.84 -5.84
C THR A 681 -31.94 -27.31 -5.71
N TRP A 682 -31.02 -27.62 -4.80
CA TRP A 682 -30.64 -29.00 -4.51
C TRP A 682 -31.80 -29.80 -3.94
N ARG A 683 -32.56 -29.24 -2.99
CA ARG A 683 -33.71 -29.90 -2.37
C ARG A 683 -34.84 -30.15 -3.37
N ASN A 684 -35.07 -29.23 -4.30
CA ASN A 684 -36.04 -29.41 -5.38
C ASN A 684 -35.66 -30.57 -6.33
N ARG A 685 -34.36 -30.75 -6.61
CA ARG A 685 -33.86 -31.89 -7.38
C ARG A 685 -33.86 -33.20 -6.58
N ASN A 686 -33.73 -33.11 -5.27
CA ASN A 686 -33.55 -34.24 -4.36
C ASN A 686 -34.62 -34.25 -3.24
N PRO A 687 -35.92 -34.28 -3.56
CA PRO A 687 -36.99 -34.09 -2.58
C PRO A 687 -37.08 -35.21 -1.53
N THR A 688 -36.56 -36.40 -1.86
CA THR A 688 -36.64 -37.61 -1.03
C THR A 688 -35.30 -38.03 -0.43
N VAL A 689 -34.19 -37.37 -0.77
CA VAL A 689 -32.86 -37.70 -0.25
C VAL A 689 -32.79 -37.30 1.22
N ASP A 690 -32.20 -38.17 2.03
CA ASP A 690 -31.92 -37.90 3.44
C ASP A 690 -30.81 -36.86 3.56
N VAL A 691 -31.04 -35.83 4.37
CA VAL A 691 -30.23 -34.62 4.45
C VAL A 691 -29.12 -34.73 5.50
N LYS A 692 -29.09 -35.84 6.26
CA LYS A 692 -28.08 -36.09 7.31
C LYS A 692 -26.64 -36.15 6.81
N ASP A 693 -26.43 -36.41 5.53
CA ASP A 693 -25.10 -36.48 4.90
C ASP A 693 -24.79 -35.24 4.06
N VAL A 694 -25.63 -34.20 4.19
CA VAL A 694 -25.49 -32.91 3.51
C VAL A 694 -24.85 -31.90 4.45
N TYR A 695 -23.89 -31.15 3.91
CA TYR A 695 -23.05 -30.20 4.64
C TYR A 695 -22.96 -28.87 3.91
N MET A 696 -22.92 -27.79 4.68
CA MET A 696 -22.37 -26.51 4.25
C MET A 696 -21.26 -26.06 5.20
N LEU A 697 -20.27 -25.33 4.68
CA LEU A 697 -19.12 -24.90 5.46
C LEU A 697 -19.03 -23.38 5.51
N TYR A 698 -18.47 -22.83 6.58
CA TYR A 698 -18.20 -21.40 6.67
C TYR A 698 -17.03 -21.13 7.64
N SER A 699 -16.38 -19.98 7.51
CA SER A 699 -15.33 -19.58 8.46
C SER A 699 -15.95 -19.08 9.78
N THR A 700 -15.19 -19.15 10.87
CA THR A 700 -15.59 -18.67 12.21
C THR A 700 -15.86 -17.16 12.30
N VAL A 701 -15.52 -16.39 11.25
CA VAL A 701 -15.74 -14.95 11.14
C VAL A 701 -16.86 -14.59 10.15
N SER A 702 -17.41 -15.60 9.45
CA SER A 702 -18.60 -15.50 8.62
C SER A 702 -19.89 -15.52 9.45
N SER A 703 -20.97 -15.02 8.85
CA SER A 703 -22.30 -15.12 9.42
C SER A 703 -22.71 -16.57 9.68
N HIS A 704 -23.32 -16.83 10.84
CA HIS A 704 -23.83 -18.16 11.19
C HIS A 704 -25.16 -18.49 10.49
N ILE A 705 -25.57 -17.72 9.48
CA ILE A 705 -26.83 -17.92 8.76
C ILE A 705 -26.98 -19.34 8.20
N LEU A 706 -25.90 -19.94 7.70
CA LEU A 706 -25.95 -21.33 7.20
C LEU A 706 -26.28 -22.33 8.31
N LYS A 707 -25.80 -22.09 9.54
CA LYS A 707 -26.15 -22.91 10.71
C LYS A 707 -27.63 -22.77 11.05
N SER A 708 -28.20 -21.57 10.91
CA SER A 708 -29.63 -21.34 11.11
C SER A 708 -30.48 -22.01 10.03
N ILE A 709 -30.07 -21.93 8.77
CA ILE A 709 -30.71 -22.66 7.66
C ILE A 709 -30.65 -24.17 7.94
N ALA A 710 -29.46 -24.71 8.20
CA ALA A 710 -29.27 -26.13 8.48
C ALA A 710 -30.08 -26.63 9.68
N LYS A 711 -30.20 -25.82 10.74
CA LYS A 711 -31.01 -26.16 11.92
C LYS A 711 -32.50 -26.28 11.59
N VAL A 712 -33.02 -25.40 10.72
CA VAL A 712 -34.43 -25.43 10.30
C VAL A 712 -34.67 -26.56 9.30
N GLU A 713 -33.74 -26.78 8.38
CA GLU A 713 -33.88 -27.69 7.24
C GLU A 713 -33.40 -29.13 7.53
N GLY A 714 -32.66 -29.34 8.63
CA GLY A 714 -32.24 -30.64 9.13
C GLY A 714 -30.91 -31.18 8.58
N PHE A 715 -30.11 -30.38 7.87
CA PHE A 715 -28.77 -30.77 7.40
C PHE A 715 -27.66 -30.26 8.35
N ASN A 716 -26.39 -30.51 8.01
CA ASN A 716 -25.24 -30.18 8.88
C ASN A 716 -24.47 -28.95 8.41
N THR A 717 -23.77 -28.32 9.35
CA THR A 717 -22.73 -27.34 9.01
C THR A 717 -21.43 -27.62 9.71
N ILE A 718 -20.32 -27.15 9.10
CA ILE A 718 -19.00 -27.13 9.74
C ILE A 718 -18.45 -25.71 9.72
N GLU A 719 -18.11 -25.24 10.91
CA GLU A 719 -17.34 -24.02 11.14
C GLU A 719 -15.84 -24.34 11.04
N THR A 720 -15.09 -23.50 10.34
CA THR A 720 -13.64 -23.66 10.13
C THR A 720 -12.89 -22.38 10.51
N LEU A 721 -11.56 -22.42 10.58
CA LEU A 721 -10.75 -21.19 10.76
C LEU A 721 -10.81 -20.31 9.51
N THR A 722 -10.51 -19.02 9.67
CA THR A 722 -10.40 -18.09 8.54
C THR A 722 -9.30 -18.54 7.56
N GLY A 723 -9.59 -18.41 6.27
CA GLY A 723 -8.78 -18.82 5.14
C GLY A 723 -9.34 -20.09 4.48
N PHE A 724 -9.71 -19.97 3.22
CA PHE A 724 -10.32 -21.05 2.43
C PHE A 724 -9.50 -22.35 2.35
N LYS A 725 -8.19 -22.31 2.66
CA LYS A 725 -7.38 -23.52 2.88
C LYS A 725 -8.00 -24.49 3.90
N TRP A 726 -8.64 -23.99 4.95
CA TRP A 726 -9.31 -24.83 5.95
C TRP A 726 -10.65 -25.38 5.43
N ILE A 727 -11.41 -24.55 4.70
CA ILE A 727 -12.69 -24.95 4.09
C ILE A 727 -12.46 -26.03 3.04
N GLY A 728 -11.53 -25.81 2.10
CA GLY A 728 -11.21 -26.74 1.01
C GLY A 728 -10.72 -28.10 1.51
N ASN A 729 -9.78 -28.12 2.46
CA ASN A 729 -9.32 -29.38 3.05
C ASN A 729 -10.45 -30.10 3.81
N LYS A 730 -11.31 -29.36 4.54
CA LYS A 730 -12.43 -29.98 5.25
C LYS A 730 -13.51 -30.51 4.31
N ALA A 731 -13.78 -29.81 3.21
CA ALA A 731 -14.66 -30.28 2.16
C ALA A 731 -14.10 -31.55 1.51
N HIS A 732 -12.80 -31.60 1.23
CA HIS A 732 -12.13 -32.80 0.71
C HIS A 732 -12.30 -34.01 1.65
N GLU A 733 -12.09 -33.84 2.96
CA GLU A 733 -12.35 -34.90 3.96
C GLU A 733 -13.79 -35.42 3.90
N LEU A 734 -14.76 -34.51 3.87
CA LEU A 734 -16.18 -34.86 3.78
C LEU A 734 -16.52 -35.61 2.50
N LEU A 735 -15.95 -35.20 1.36
CA LEU A 735 -16.17 -35.85 0.07
C LEU A 735 -15.56 -37.26 0.05
N ASN A 736 -14.39 -37.46 0.66
CA ASN A 736 -13.80 -38.80 0.84
C ASN A 736 -14.66 -39.71 1.71
N ASP A 737 -15.36 -39.13 2.70
CA ASP A 737 -16.35 -39.81 3.54
C ASP A 737 -17.73 -39.96 2.86
N ARG A 738 -17.80 -39.69 1.55
CA ARG A 738 -19.03 -39.75 0.72
C ARG A 738 -20.15 -38.85 1.22
N LYS A 739 -19.80 -37.72 1.85
CA LYS A 739 -20.75 -36.68 2.21
C LYS A 739 -20.95 -35.72 1.04
N HIS A 740 -22.06 -34.97 1.08
CA HIS A 740 -22.38 -33.95 0.09
C HIS A 740 -22.08 -32.57 0.64
N VAL A 741 -21.22 -31.81 -0.02
CA VAL A 741 -20.92 -30.41 0.33
C VAL A 741 -21.60 -29.50 -0.70
N LEU A 742 -22.66 -28.79 -0.28
CA LEU A 742 -23.46 -27.97 -1.19
C LEU A 742 -22.88 -26.58 -1.44
N PHE A 743 -22.31 -26.00 -0.40
CA PHE A 743 -21.88 -24.61 -0.41
C PHE A 743 -20.91 -24.34 0.71
N ALA A 744 -19.92 -23.50 0.45
CA ALA A 744 -19.13 -22.89 1.50
C ALA A 744 -18.83 -21.42 1.21
N PHE A 745 -18.63 -20.62 2.26
CA PHE A 745 -18.24 -19.22 2.07
C PHE A 745 -17.43 -18.61 3.21
N GLU A 746 -16.70 -17.56 2.83
CA GLU A 746 -16.10 -16.58 3.72
C GLU A 746 -16.75 -15.21 3.51
N GLU A 747 -16.89 -14.42 4.58
CA GLU A 747 -17.47 -13.08 4.57
C GLU A 747 -16.71 -12.10 3.66
N SER A 748 -15.43 -12.40 3.38
CA SER A 748 -14.59 -11.69 2.42
C SER A 748 -14.91 -12.05 0.97
N ILE A 749 -16.22 -12.18 0.66
CA ILE A 749 -16.80 -12.47 -0.67
C ILE A 749 -16.19 -13.68 -1.41
N GLY A 750 -15.74 -14.68 -0.66
CA GLY A 750 -15.22 -15.94 -1.20
C GLY A 750 -16.27 -17.04 -1.11
N PHE A 751 -16.58 -17.72 -2.21
CA PHE A 751 -17.67 -18.70 -2.30
C PHE A 751 -17.23 -19.96 -3.03
N MET A 752 -17.71 -21.11 -2.59
CA MET A 752 -17.51 -22.40 -3.25
C MET A 752 -18.86 -23.04 -3.53
N CYS A 753 -19.30 -22.94 -4.78
CA CYS A 753 -20.58 -23.47 -5.25
C CYS A 753 -20.47 -24.89 -5.82
N ASP A 754 -19.25 -25.36 -6.14
CA ASP A 754 -18.97 -26.71 -6.65
C ASP A 754 -17.78 -27.36 -5.92
N ALA A 755 -18.05 -27.82 -4.69
CA ALA A 755 -17.04 -28.48 -3.87
C ALA A 755 -16.51 -29.79 -4.47
N HIS A 756 -17.21 -30.40 -5.44
CA HIS A 756 -16.79 -31.67 -6.04
C HIS A 756 -15.62 -31.50 -7.00
N ASN A 757 -15.52 -30.34 -7.66
CA ASN A 757 -14.52 -30.07 -8.68
C ASN A 757 -13.54 -28.97 -8.28
N VAL A 758 -13.96 -28.01 -7.46
CA VAL A 758 -13.12 -26.89 -7.00
C VAL A 758 -13.15 -26.81 -5.48
N LEU A 759 -11.98 -27.01 -4.86
CA LEU A 759 -11.79 -26.98 -3.40
C LEU A 759 -11.14 -25.66 -2.93
N ASP A 760 -11.47 -24.58 -3.61
CA ASP A 760 -11.12 -23.20 -3.27
C ASP A 760 -12.33 -22.29 -3.59
N LYS A 761 -12.18 -21.00 -3.34
CA LYS A 761 -13.15 -20.00 -3.78
C LYS A 761 -13.17 -19.96 -5.31
N ASP A 762 -14.36 -19.88 -5.87
CA ASP A 762 -14.59 -19.81 -7.30
C ASP A 762 -15.61 -18.70 -7.60
N GLY A 763 -15.08 -17.52 -7.93
CA GLY A 763 -15.88 -16.36 -8.24
C GLY A 763 -16.70 -16.52 -9.53
N ILE A 764 -16.24 -17.32 -10.49
CA ILE A 764 -16.93 -17.56 -11.76
C ILE A 764 -18.17 -18.44 -11.54
N SER A 765 -18.04 -19.55 -10.82
CA SER A 765 -19.19 -20.40 -10.49
C SER A 765 -20.20 -19.64 -9.61
N ALA A 766 -19.72 -18.90 -8.61
CA ALA A 766 -20.55 -18.08 -7.75
C ALA A 766 -21.30 -16.99 -8.53
N MET A 767 -20.64 -16.36 -9.51
CA MET A 767 -21.24 -15.38 -10.40
C MET A 767 -22.40 -15.98 -11.21
N CYS A 768 -22.21 -17.15 -11.82
CA CYS A 768 -23.25 -17.78 -12.64
C CYS A 768 -24.43 -18.29 -11.79
N VAL A 769 -24.17 -18.89 -10.62
CA VAL A 769 -25.21 -19.27 -9.66
C VAL A 769 -25.96 -18.03 -9.16
N GLY A 770 -25.25 -16.93 -8.89
CA GLY A 770 -25.83 -15.65 -8.53
C GLY A 770 -26.73 -15.07 -9.63
N ALA A 771 -26.29 -15.13 -10.89
CA ALA A 771 -27.07 -14.69 -12.04
C ALA A 771 -28.34 -15.55 -12.25
N GLU A 772 -28.25 -16.88 -12.08
CA GLU A 772 -29.39 -17.81 -12.12
C GLU A 772 -30.38 -17.55 -10.98
N MET A 773 -29.90 -17.24 -9.78
CA MET A 773 -30.74 -16.79 -8.68
C MET A 773 -31.47 -15.49 -9.03
N CYS A 774 -30.79 -14.49 -9.59
CA CYS A 774 -31.42 -13.24 -10.05
C CYS A 774 -32.52 -13.51 -11.09
N ALA A 775 -32.23 -14.38 -12.07
CA ALA A 775 -33.15 -14.78 -13.13
C ALA A 775 -34.40 -15.47 -12.58
N TYR A 776 -34.21 -16.44 -11.69
CA TYR A 776 -35.29 -17.14 -11.00
C TYR A 776 -36.15 -16.17 -10.19
N LEU A 777 -35.55 -15.31 -9.37
CA LEU A 777 -36.27 -14.34 -8.53
C LEU A 777 -37.06 -13.34 -9.37
N LYS A 778 -36.47 -12.85 -10.48
CA LYS A 778 -37.17 -12.00 -11.44
C LYS A 778 -38.38 -12.69 -12.05
N SER A 779 -38.28 -13.99 -12.36
CA SER A 779 -39.40 -14.76 -12.94
C SER A 779 -40.60 -14.90 -12.00
N ILE A 780 -40.37 -14.82 -10.68
CA ILE A 780 -41.42 -14.82 -9.66
C ILE A 780 -41.73 -13.43 -9.09
N GLY A 781 -41.23 -12.36 -9.73
CA GLY A 781 -41.51 -10.97 -9.36
C GLY A 781 -40.88 -10.52 -8.05
N ARG A 782 -39.74 -11.10 -7.66
CA ARG A 782 -39.05 -10.83 -6.39
C ARG A 782 -37.66 -10.25 -6.63
N THR A 783 -37.23 -9.30 -5.78
CA THR A 783 -35.87 -8.75 -5.80
C THR A 783 -34.92 -9.53 -4.88
N LEU A 784 -33.61 -9.39 -5.06
CA LEU A 784 -32.62 -9.98 -4.12
C LEU A 784 -32.81 -9.43 -2.72
N HIS A 785 -33.04 -8.13 -2.59
CA HIS A 785 -33.28 -7.51 -1.29
C HIS A 785 -34.51 -8.10 -0.57
N GLN A 786 -35.61 -8.31 -1.30
CA GLN A 786 -36.80 -8.96 -0.77
C GLN A 786 -36.51 -10.42 -0.39
N GLN A 787 -35.79 -11.16 -1.23
CA GLN A 787 -35.44 -12.55 -0.93
C GLN A 787 -34.54 -12.67 0.31
N LEU A 788 -33.57 -11.78 0.48
CA LEU A 788 -32.71 -11.77 1.67
C LEU A 788 -33.54 -11.52 2.95
N ARG A 789 -34.58 -10.69 2.86
CA ARG A 789 -35.52 -10.46 3.96
C ARG A 789 -36.32 -11.73 4.27
N GLU A 790 -36.83 -12.43 3.27
CA GLU A 790 -37.51 -13.72 3.45
C GLU A 790 -36.61 -14.77 4.11
N VAL A 791 -35.35 -14.89 3.67
CA VAL A 791 -34.35 -15.74 4.31
C VAL A 791 -34.18 -15.35 5.79
N SER A 792 -34.11 -14.06 6.08
CA SER A 792 -33.97 -13.57 7.46
C SER A 792 -35.21 -13.85 8.32
N ILE A 793 -36.41 -13.77 7.75
CA ILE A 793 -37.66 -14.08 8.46
C ILE A 793 -37.73 -15.58 8.79
N LEU A 794 -37.42 -16.44 7.82
CA LEU A 794 -37.49 -17.90 7.97
C LEU A 794 -36.45 -18.43 8.96
N TYR A 795 -35.19 -18.00 8.79
CA TYR A 795 -34.05 -18.59 9.48
C TYR A 795 -33.55 -17.75 10.65
N GLY A 796 -33.95 -16.48 10.74
CA GLY A 796 -33.54 -15.52 11.77
C GLY A 796 -32.71 -14.37 11.20
N TYR A 797 -32.72 -13.24 11.90
CA TYR A 797 -31.91 -12.08 11.56
C TYR A 797 -30.48 -12.28 12.05
N HIS A 798 -29.55 -12.18 11.10
CA HIS A 798 -28.11 -12.15 11.33
C HIS A 798 -27.62 -10.76 10.93
N ILE A 799 -27.46 -9.86 11.91
CA ILE A 799 -26.97 -8.50 11.66
C ILE A 799 -25.51 -8.44 12.08
N ASN A 800 -24.64 -7.97 11.18
CA ASN A 800 -23.20 -7.93 11.39
C ASN A 800 -22.66 -6.50 11.45
N ASN A 801 -21.56 -6.32 12.19
CA ASN A 801 -20.73 -5.11 12.19
C ASN A 801 -19.27 -5.55 12.29
N ASN A 802 -18.60 -5.60 11.13
CA ASN A 802 -17.21 -6.01 11.02
C ASN A 802 -16.37 -4.78 10.70
N SER A 803 -15.32 -4.55 11.48
CA SER A 803 -14.41 -3.42 11.28
C SER A 803 -13.09 -3.70 12.01
N TYR A 804 -12.22 -2.70 12.08
CA TYR A 804 -10.91 -2.82 12.67
C TYR A 804 -10.42 -1.47 13.23
N VAL A 805 -9.42 -1.55 14.08
CA VAL A 805 -8.57 -0.43 14.50
C VAL A 805 -7.13 -0.72 14.09
N THR A 806 -6.38 0.32 13.76
CA THR A 806 -4.95 0.18 13.47
C THR A 806 -4.16 0.18 14.78
N CYS A 807 -3.24 -0.77 14.89
CA CYS A 807 -2.35 -0.95 16.03
C CYS A 807 -0.95 -1.22 15.48
N ASN A 808 -0.19 -0.14 15.28
CA ASN A 808 1.16 -0.18 14.69
C ASN A 808 2.24 -0.67 15.68
N GLN A 809 1.82 -1.11 16.88
CA GLN A 809 2.68 -1.57 17.96
C GLN A 809 2.22 -2.97 18.40
N THR A 810 2.92 -4.02 17.95
CA THR A 810 2.59 -5.42 18.27
C THR A 810 2.56 -5.69 19.78
N ASP A 811 3.43 -5.04 20.56
CA ASP A 811 3.43 -5.16 22.01
C ASP A 811 2.17 -4.59 22.66
N VAL A 812 1.64 -3.47 22.15
CA VAL A 812 0.35 -2.91 22.60
C VAL A 812 -0.78 -3.88 22.29
N MET A 813 -0.81 -4.45 21.09
CA MET A 813 -1.78 -5.48 20.71
C MET A 813 -1.72 -6.68 21.67
N LEU A 814 -0.52 -7.24 21.90
CA LEU A 814 -0.32 -8.34 22.83
C LEU A 814 -0.70 -7.97 24.26
N LYS A 815 -0.40 -6.74 24.72
CA LYS A 815 -0.83 -6.22 26.02
C LYS A 815 -2.35 -6.15 26.13
N ILE A 816 -3.06 -5.73 25.09
CA ILE A 816 -4.54 -5.71 25.06
C ILE A 816 -5.08 -7.14 25.23
N PHE A 817 -4.65 -8.08 24.40
CA PHE A 817 -5.11 -9.47 24.50
C PHE A 817 -4.71 -10.12 25.83
N ASN A 818 -3.51 -9.86 26.33
CA ASN A 818 -3.06 -10.38 27.62
C ASN A 818 -3.87 -9.79 28.79
N ARG A 819 -4.22 -8.51 28.72
CA ARG A 819 -5.12 -7.85 29.69
C ARG A 819 -6.51 -8.49 29.68
N LEU A 820 -7.05 -8.82 28.51
CA LEU A 820 -8.33 -9.51 28.40
C LEU A 820 -8.31 -10.92 29.01
N ARG A 821 -7.15 -11.58 29.02
CA ARG A 821 -6.93 -12.89 29.69
C ARG A 821 -6.63 -12.80 31.18
N HIS A 822 -6.31 -11.60 31.69
CA HIS A 822 -5.96 -11.35 33.09
C HIS A 822 -6.73 -10.13 33.60
N PHE A 823 -8.03 -10.11 33.34
CA PHE A 823 -8.90 -8.98 33.58
C PHE A 823 -9.12 -8.77 35.10
N ASP A 824 -8.86 -7.56 35.60
CA ASP A 824 -9.08 -7.18 37.01
C ASP A 824 -10.37 -6.34 37.17
N GLN A 825 -11.05 -6.45 38.31
CA GLN A 825 -12.33 -5.79 38.59
C GLN A 825 -12.22 -4.26 38.69
N ASN A 826 -11.04 -3.72 38.98
CA ASN A 826 -10.83 -2.27 39.11
C ASN A 826 -10.81 -1.52 37.76
N ASP A 827 -10.65 -2.24 36.63
CA ASP A 827 -10.54 -1.64 35.30
C ASP A 827 -11.88 -1.10 34.75
N SER A 828 -13.02 -1.48 35.35
CA SER A 828 -14.37 -1.02 34.95
C SER A 828 -14.81 0.31 35.60
N GLN A 829 -14.11 0.81 36.62
CA GLN A 829 -14.52 2.02 37.36
C GLN A 829 -14.11 3.35 36.71
N ASN A 830 -13.32 3.35 35.62
CA ASN A 830 -12.82 4.57 34.97
C ASN A 830 -13.65 5.07 33.78
N SER A 831 -14.93 4.66 33.65
CA SER A 831 -15.84 5.16 32.61
C SER A 831 -16.66 6.38 33.11
N PRO A 832 -16.78 7.49 32.37
CA PRO A 832 -17.45 8.70 32.83
C PRO A 832 -18.97 8.63 32.60
N VAL A 833 -19.69 7.79 33.35
CA VAL A 833 -21.17 7.89 33.46
C VAL A 833 -21.60 7.64 34.90
N GLY A 834 -22.28 8.62 35.50
CA GLY A 834 -22.63 8.62 36.92
C GLY A 834 -23.87 7.81 37.30
N ARG A 835 -23.97 7.60 38.63
CA ARG A 835 -25.09 7.11 39.48
C ARG A 835 -25.21 5.57 39.59
N THR A 836 -25.55 4.97 40.72
CA THR A 836 -25.87 5.40 42.10
C THR A 836 -25.67 4.19 43.03
N LYS A 837 -25.44 4.45 44.32
CA LYS A 837 -25.38 3.45 45.41
C LYS A 837 -26.66 2.61 45.47
N GLU A 838 -26.56 1.31 45.22
CA GLU A 838 -27.26 0.27 45.99
C GLU A 838 -26.82 -1.14 45.57
N ARG A 839 -26.51 -1.96 46.59
CA ARG A 839 -26.39 -3.43 46.64
C ARG A 839 -24.98 -4.02 46.74
N ASP A 840 -24.48 -3.94 47.96
CA ASP A 840 -23.82 -5.08 48.59
C ASP A 840 -24.82 -6.25 48.67
N SER A 841 -24.36 -7.42 48.23
CA SER A 841 -24.90 -8.79 48.41
C SER A 841 -25.21 -9.57 47.12
N GLU A 842 -24.27 -9.62 46.17
CA GLU A 842 -24.15 -10.81 45.31
C GLU A 842 -22.70 -11.08 44.90
N GLN A 843 -22.28 -12.29 45.22
CA GLN A 843 -20.97 -12.91 45.05
C GLN A 843 -20.50 -12.98 43.58
N LYS A 844 -19.16 -13.14 43.40
CA LYS A 844 -18.44 -13.70 42.23
C LYS A 844 -18.19 -12.77 41.03
N THR A 845 -17.33 -11.76 41.19
CA THR A 845 -16.96 -10.85 40.09
C THR A 845 -15.76 -11.28 39.22
N LEU A 846 -15.21 -12.50 39.36
CA LEU A 846 -14.19 -13.05 38.46
C LEU A 846 -14.48 -14.53 38.17
N VAL A 847 -14.17 -15.01 36.96
CA VAL A 847 -14.02 -16.46 36.73
C VAL A 847 -12.55 -16.77 36.53
N GLN A 848 -11.98 -17.55 37.45
CA GLN A 848 -10.61 -18.05 37.37
C GLN A 848 -10.63 -19.44 36.75
N TYR A 849 -9.86 -19.65 35.68
CA TYR A 849 -9.69 -20.95 35.05
C TYR A 849 -8.23 -21.35 35.06
N SER A 850 -7.88 -22.42 35.80
CA SER A 850 -6.55 -23.03 35.74
C SER A 850 -6.47 -23.97 34.54
N ASN A 851 -5.43 -23.83 33.72
CA ASN A 851 -5.17 -24.70 32.58
C ASN A 851 -4.89 -26.16 33.00
N LYS A 852 -5.92 -26.97 33.29
CA LYS A 852 -5.78 -28.43 33.46
C LYS A 852 -5.88 -29.13 32.11
N LEU A 853 -4.94 -28.88 31.21
CA LEU A 853 -4.77 -29.69 30.00
C LEU A 853 -3.51 -30.55 30.11
N LYS A 854 -3.75 -31.85 30.37
CA LYS A 854 -2.77 -32.93 30.22
C LYS A 854 -2.49 -33.12 28.73
N SER A 855 -1.37 -32.56 28.24
CA SER A 855 -0.79 -32.80 26.89
C SER A 855 -1.83 -32.69 25.74
N HIS A 856 -1.45 -32.90 24.48
CA HIS A 856 -2.39 -32.90 23.33
C HIS A 856 -2.88 -31.53 22.82
N ILE A 857 -2.01 -30.50 22.86
CA ILE A 857 -1.80 -29.67 21.66
C ILE A 857 -1.08 -30.64 20.69
N GLY A 858 -1.67 -30.88 19.52
CA GLY A 858 -1.40 -32.04 18.65
C GLY A 858 0.04 -32.54 18.62
N ASP A 859 0.17 -33.86 18.71
CA ASP A 859 1.42 -34.60 18.73
C ASP A 859 2.30 -34.27 17.51
N ASP A 860 3.28 -33.39 17.70
CA ASP A 860 4.56 -33.55 17.03
C ASP A 860 5.33 -34.62 17.82
N GLU A 861 5.48 -35.80 17.21
CA GLU A 861 6.37 -36.85 17.69
C GLU A 861 7.81 -36.33 17.68
N ASN A 862 8.21 -35.60 18.73
CA ASN A 862 9.57 -35.43 19.25
C ASN A 862 9.55 -34.63 20.57
N GLU A 863 8.86 -35.18 21.59
CA GLU A 863 8.94 -34.68 22.96
C GLU A 863 10.16 -35.26 23.69
N ALA A 864 11.18 -34.43 23.90
CA ALA A 864 11.88 -34.41 25.19
C ALA A 864 11.23 -33.31 26.04
N VAL A 865 10.18 -33.67 26.78
CA VAL A 865 9.39 -32.78 27.64
C VAL A 865 10.24 -32.16 28.73
N ASP A 866 10.39 -30.84 28.66
CA ASP A 866 10.69 -30.02 29.83
C ASP A 866 9.44 -29.99 30.72
N LYS A 867 9.44 -30.86 31.75
CA LYS A 867 8.44 -30.91 32.81
C LYS A 867 8.47 -29.60 33.60
N LYS A 868 7.81 -28.53 33.13
CA LYS A 868 7.44 -27.32 33.90
C LYS A 868 6.64 -26.30 33.07
N LYS A 869 5.39 -26.61 32.69
CA LYS A 869 4.38 -25.54 32.50
C LYS A 869 3.52 -25.52 33.77
N LYS A 870 3.66 -24.47 34.58
CA LYS A 870 2.84 -24.22 35.76
C LYS A 870 1.39 -23.94 35.33
N ASP A 871 0.42 -24.32 36.15
CA ASP A 871 -0.99 -23.89 36.07
C ASP A 871 -1.04 -22.35 36.01
N GLU A 872 -1.15 -21.76 34.83
CA GLU A 872 -1.56 -20.36 34.69
C GLU A 872 -3.09 -20.29 34.76
N SER A 873 -3.60 -19.37 35.60
CA SER A 873 -5.02 -19.12 35.74
C SER A 873 -5.43 -17.90 34.91
N TYR A 874 -6.26 -18.09 33.89
CA TYR A 874 -6.82 -16.97 33.11
C TYR A 874 -8.11 -16.46 33.73
N VAL A 875 -8.31 -15.15 33.62
CA VAL A 875 -9.45 -14.42 34.15
C VAL A 875 -9.97 -13.48 33.08
N TYR A 876 -11.18 -13.73 32.60
CA TYR A 876 -11.81 -12.94 31.54
C TYR A 876 -12.94 -12.05 32.09
N PRO A 877 -13.32 -10.97 31.38
CA PRO A 877 -14.45 -10.12 31.77
C PRO A 877 -15.77 -10.91 31.76
N LYS A 878 -16.65 -10.59 32.73
CA LYS A 878 -18.03 -11.11 32.80
C LYS A 878 -19.06 -10.19 32.17
N ASN A 879 -18.74 -8.90 32.05
CA ASN A 879 -19.61 -7.88 31.50
C ASN A 879 -18.79 -6.96 30.59
N CYS A 880 -19.46 -6.32 29.64
CA CYS A 880 -18.94 -5.19 28.87
C CYS A 880 -20.05 -4.13 28.85
N GLY A 881 -19.84 -2.99 29.51
CA GLY A 881 -20.93 -2.07 29.83
C GLY A 881 -22.07 -2.79 30.57
N HIS A 882 -23.30 -2.70 30.06
CA HIS A 882 -24.49 -3.38 30.59
C HIS A 882 -24.78 -4.76 29.99
N TYR A 883 -23.93 -5.25 29.07
CA TYR A 883 -24.11 -6.58 28.46
C TYR A 883 -23.38 -7.67 29.24
N THR A 884 -24.06 -8.80 29.46
CA THR A 884 -23.49 -9.96 30.15
C THR A 884 -22.78 -10.88 29.17
N ILE A 885 -21.55 -11.25 29.45
CA ILE A 885 -20.82 -12.30 28.71
C ILE A 885 -21.26 -13.65 29.27
N VAL A 886 -21.81 -14.50 28.40
CA VAL A 886 -22.32 -15.85 28.72
C VAL A 886 -21.42 -16.97 28.22
N GLY A 887 -20.36 -16.67 27.49
CA GLY A 887 -19.35 -17.64 27.10
C GLY A 887 -18.13 -16.99 26.46
N ILE A 888 -17.04 -17.74 26.36
CA ILE A 888 -15.77 -17.30 25.78
C ILE A 888 -15.13 -18.44 25.01
N ARG A 889 -14.55 -18.13 23.84
CA ARG A 889 -13.64 -19.03 23.11
C ARG A 889 -12.34 -18.28 22.84
N ASP A 890 -11.23 -18.77 23.35
CA ASP A 890 -9.89 -18.25 23.09
C ASP A 890 -9.05 -19.32 22.41
N LEU A 891 -8.93 -19.20 21.08
CA LEU A 891 -8.18 -20.14 20.24
C LEU A 891 -6.66 -19.96 20.38
N THR A 892 -6.22 -18.93 21.09
CA THR A 892 -4.81 -18.67 21.36
C THR A 892 -4.28 -19.58 22.45
N VAL A 893 -5.08 -19.77 23.51
CA VAL A 893 -4.74 -20.58 24.68
C VAL A 893 -5.51 -21.91 24.75
N GLY A 894 -6.45 -22.12 23.83
CA GLY A 894 -7.18 -23.37 23.68
C GLY A 894 -8.32 -23.57 24.66
N ILE A 895 -9.06 -22.50 24.97
CA ILE A 895 -10.16 -22.50 25.94
C ILE A 895 -11.49 -22.23 25.24
N GLU A 896 -12.52 -23.02 25.51
CA GLU A 896 -13.90 -22.72 25.13
C GLU A 896 -14.84 -23.04 26.30
N VAL A 897 -15.62 -22.05 26.72
CA VAL A 897 -16.51 -22.16 27.87
C VAL A 897 -17.85 -21.50 27.60
N ASP A 898 -18.93 -22.21 27.92
CA ASP A 898 -20.28 -21.65 28.01
C ASP A 898 -20.69 -21.59 29.48
N PHE A 899 -20.94 -20.38 29.98
CA PHE A 899 -21.28 -20.14 31.38
C PHE A 899 -22.72 -20.58 31.72
N ARG A 900 -23.58 -20.76 30.70
CA ARG A 900 -24.96 -21.24 30.89
C ARG A 900 -25.01 -22.72 31.28
N ASP A 901 -24.02 -23.50 30.83
CA ASP A 901 -23.87 -24.93 31.15
C ASP A 901 -23.13 -25.18 32.48
N GLY A 902 -23.00 -24.15 33.33
CA GLY A 902 -22.24 -24.22 34.58
C GLY A 902 -20.73 -24.08 34.43
N GLY A 903 -20.24 -23.58 33.27
CA GLY A 903 -18.84 -23.23 33.06
C GLY A 903 -17.90 -24.44 32.92
N LYS A 904 -18.38 -25.55 32.35
CA LYS A 904 -17.51 -26.69 32.05
C LYS A 904 -16.54 -26.31 30.94
N ASP A 905 -15.24 -26.39 31.22
CA ASP A 905 -14.19 -26.24 30.21
C ASP A 905 -14.39 -27.28 29.10
N LYS A 906 -14.55 -26.80 27.87
CA LYS A 906 -14.60 -27.61 26.66
C LYS A 906 -13.34 -27.32 25.83
N LYS A 907 -12.81 -28.34 25.19
CA LYS A 907 -11.78 -28.16 24.17
C LYS A 907 -12.42 -27.46 22.97
N PRO A 908 -11.83 -26.38 22.42
CA PRO A 908 -12.32 -25.78 21.20
C PRO A 908 -12.38 -26.82 20.07
N VAL A 909 -13.47 -26.78 19.29
CA VAL A 909 -13.61 -27.64 18.10
C VAL A 909 -12.65 -27.19 17.00
N LEU A 910 -12.38 -25.89 16.93
CA LEU A 910 -11.46 -25.29 15.96
C LEU A 910 -10.00 -25.50 16.39
N PRO A 911 -9.06 -25.66 15.43
CA PRO A 911 -7.63 -25.70 15.73
C PRO A 911 -7.18 -24.45 16.51
N CYS A 912 -6.34 -24.67 17.52
CA CYS A 912 -5.80 -23.61 18.37
C CYS A 912 -4.36 -23.29 17.93
N SER A 913 -3.97 -22.02 18.02
CA SER A 913 -2.61 -21.58 17.70
C SER A 913 -2.18 -20.45 18.61
N SER A 914 -1.09 -20.65 19.34
CA SER A 914 -0.50 -19.60 20.17
C SER A 914 0.10 -18.45 19.37
N ALA A 915 0.32 -18.65 18.06
CA ALA A 915 0.88 -17.64 17.16
C ALA A 915 -0.15 -16.57 16.75
N ASN A 916 -1.46 -16.86 16.83
CA ASN A 916 -2.52 -15.96 16.40
C ASN A 916 -3.43 -15.57 17.58
N GLN A 917 -3.51 -14.28 17.89
CA GLN A 917 -4.40 -13.81 18.95
C GLN A 917 -5.85 -13.79 18.44
N MET A 918 -6.72 -14.59 19.05
CA MET A 918 -8.14 -14.68 18.69
C MET A 918 -9.00 -15.04 19.89
N ILE A 919 -9.89 -14.13 20.27
CA ILE A 919 -10.84 -14.29 21.39
C ILE A 919 -12.24 -13.97 20.90
N THR A 920 -13.18 -14.87 21.12
CA THR A 920 -14.61 -14.71 20.86
C THR A 920 -15.37 -14.60 22.18
N PHE A 921 -16.20 -13.56 22.30
CA PHE A 921 -17.11 -13.35 23.40
C PHE A 921 -18.55 -13.64 22.96
N TYR A 922 -19.27 -14.44 23.74
CA TYR A 922 -20.70 -14.70 23.55
C TYR A 922 -21.49 -13.90 24.58
N PHE A 923 -22.49 -13.15 24.15
CA PHE A 923 -23.30 -12.28 25.01
C PHE A 923 -24.72 -12.84 25.21
N ASP A 924 -25.34 -12.49 26.33
CA ASP A 924 -26.70 -12.93 26.72
C ASP A 924 -27.79 -12.54 25.72
N ASN A 925 -27.64 -11.39 25.07
CA ASN A 925 -28.56 -10.88 24.05
C ASN A 925 -28.45 -11.58 22.69
N GLY A 926 -27.61 -12.62 22.57
CA GLY A 926 -27.40 -13.40 21.35
C GLY A 926 -26.32 -12.84 20.43
N CYS A 927 -25.65 -11.75 20.83
CA CYS A 927 -24.48 -11.23 20.13
C CYS A 927 -23.26 -12.13 20.35
N GLU A 928 -22.44 -12.24 19.32
CA GLU A 928 -21.13 -12.89 19.33
C GLU A 928 -20.12 -11.92 18.72
N MET A 929 -18.98 -11.72 19.38
CA MET A 929 -17.94 -10.81 18.90
C MET A 929 -16.56 -11.44 19.02
N THR A 930 -15.88 -11.58 17.89
CA THR A 930 -14.52 -12.11 17.78
C THR A 930 -13.53 -10.99 17.57
N LEU A 931 -12.57 -10.84 18.49
CA LEU A 931 -11.41 -9.97 18.35
C LEU A 931 -10.22 -10.78 17.82
N ARG A 932 -9.58 -10.30 16.75
CA ARG A 932 -8.47 -10.98 16.10
C ARG A 932 -7.32 -10.03 15.79
N ALA A 933 -6.10 -10.43 16.15
CA ALA A 933 -4.89 -9.81 15.63
C ALA A 933 -4.68 -10.22 14.17
N SER A 934 -4.50 -9.24 13.28
CA SER A 934 -4.09 -9.54 11.91
C SER A 934 -2.61 -9.92 11.89
N GLY A 935 -2.28 -11.05 11.26
CA GLY A 935 -0.89 -11.54 11.14
C GLY A 935 -0.09 -10.86 10.04
N THR A 936 -0.77 -10.20 9.09
CA THR A 936 -0.17 -9.56 7.90
C THR A 936 -0.35 -8.04 7.89
N GLU A 937 -1.20 -7.50 8.76
CA GLU A 937 -1.48 -6.07 8.84
C GLU A 937 -1.42 -5.61 10.30
N PRO A 938 -0.98 -4.38 10.60
CA PRO A 938 -0.97 -3.85 11.97
C PRO A 938 -2.40 -3.45 12.42
N LYS A 939 -3.31 -4.43 12.49
CA LYS A 939 -4.74 -4.21 12.74
C LYS A 939 -5.27 -5.19 13.80
N ILE A 940 -6.15 -4.69 14.67
CA ILE A 940 -7.05 -5.54 15.48
C ILE A 940 -8.40 -5.49 14.78
N LYS A 941 -8.81 -6.62 14.21
CA LYS A 941 -10.10 -6.78 13.53
C LYS A 941 -11.13 -7.28 14.53
N TRP A 942 -12.36 -6.81 14.41
CA TRP A 942 -13.50 -7.43 15.07
C TRP A 942 -14.55 -7.87 14.07
N TYR A 943 -15.18 -8.98 14.42
CA TYR A 943 -16.29 -9.56 13.69
C TYR A 943 -17.40 -9.73 14.70
N SER A 944 -18.49 -9.00 14.52
CA SER A 944 -19.63 -9.08 15.43
C SER A 944 -20.89 -9.48 14.68
N GLU A 945 -21.69 -10.33 15.30
CA GLU A 945 -22.98 -10.75 14.80
C GLU A 945 -23.98 -10.83 15.95
N ILE A 946 -25.11 -10.15 15.82
CA ILE A 946 -26.28 -10.39 16.66
C ILE A 946 -27.28 -11.26 15.92
N ARG A 947 -27.76 -12.30 16.61
CA ARG A 947 -28.70 -13.30 16.07
C ARG A 947 -30.01 -13.21 16.81
N LYS A 948 -31.07 -12.76 16.14
CA LYS A 948 -32.42 -12.69 16.71
C LYS A 948 -33.45 -13.28 15.78
N LYS A 949 -34.38 -14.05 16.33
CA LYS A 949 -35.56 -14.53 15.61
C LYS A 949 -36.79 -13.91 16.24
N ARG A 950 -37.68 -13.36 15.41
CA ARG A 950 -38.94 -12.80 15.87
C ARG A 950 -39.88 -13.94 16.29
N GLU A 951 -40.46 -13.83 17.48
CA GLU A 951 -41.53 -14.72 17.93
C GLU A 951 -42.84 -14.34 17.23
N ASN A 952 -43.56 -15.31 16.65
CA ASN A 952 -44.81 -15.14 15.89
C ASN A 952 -44.70 -14.27 14.62
N ALA A 953 -43.79 -14.63 13.72
CA ALA A 953 -43.61 -13.98 12.41
C ALA A 953 -44.60 -14.48 11.32
N GLU A 954 -45.87 -14.75 11.66
CA GLU A 954 -46.87 -14.98 10.61
C GLU A 954 -47.33 -13.63 10.04
N PRO A 955 -47.14 -13.35 8.73
CA PRO A 955 -47.68 -12.15 8.12
C PRO A 955 -49.20 -12.25 8.13
N THR A 956 -49.87 -11.39 8.90
CA THR A 956 -51.32 -11.20 8.77
C THR A 956 -51.61 -10.15 7.71
N ASN A 957 -52.73 -10.32 6.98
CA ASN A 957 -53.18 -9.37 5.96
C ASN A 957 -53.42 -7.95 6.48
N GLU A 958 -53.49 -7.75 7.80
CA GLU A 958 -53.90 -6.50 8.42
C GLU A 958 -52.73 -5.58 8.86
N ASN A 959 -51.48 -6.07 8.92
CA ASN A 959 -50.33 -5.19 9.17
C ASN A 959 -48.97 -5.72 8.62
N PRO A 960 -48.82 -5.84 7.28
CA PRO A 960 -47.57 -6.27 6.69
C PRO A 960 -46.62 -5.07 6.56
N MET A 961 -45.49 -5.09 7.27
CA MET A 961 -44.22 -4.38 7.00
C MET A 961 -43.68 -3.37 8.04
N ILE A 962 -44.49 -2.66 8.82
CA ILE A 962 -43.95 -1.58 9.68
C ILE A 962 -43.12 -2.13 10.86
N ASP A 963 -43.55 -3.25 11.43
CA ASP A 963 -42.95 -3.81 12.66
C ASP A 963 -41.62 -4.56 12.41
N ASP A 964 -41.44 -5.12 11.22
CA ASP A 964 -40.23 -5.90 10.88
C ASP A 964 -39.01 -5.03 10.59
N GLU A 965 -39.19 -3.87 9.95
CA GLU A 965 -38.10 -2.91 9.76
C GLU A 965 -37.69 -2.28 11.10
N ASN A 966 -38.64 -1.98 11.98
CA ASN A 966 -38.36 -1.53 13.35
C ASN A 966 -37.55 -2.56 14.13
N PHE A 967 -37.96 -3.85 14.11
CA PHE A 967 -37.21 -4.93 14.76
C PHE A 967 -35.76 -5.02 14.25
N ARG A 968 -35.55 -4.89 12.94
CA ARG A 968 -34.19 -4.84 12.35
C ARG A 968 -33.38 -3.64 12.81
N GLN A 969 -33.99 -2.46 12.83
CA GLN A 969 -33.33 -1.23 13.25
C GLN A 969 -32.96 -1.24 14.73
N GLU A 970 -33.87 -1.73 15.58
CA GLU A 970 -33.62 -1.93 17.02
C GLU A 970 -32.48 -2.93 17.23
N THR A 971 -32.53 -4.08 16.54
CA THR A 971 -31.48 -5.10 16.63
C THR A 971 -30.12 -4.57 16.14
N ARG A 972 -30.09 -3.74 15.09
CA ARG A 972 -28.87 -3.07 14.62
C ARG A 972 -28.33 -2.07 15.64
N LYS A 973 -29.20 -1.24 16.22
CA LYS A 973 -28.81 -0.24 17.21
C LYS A 973 -28.21 -0.90 18.45
N GLU A 974 -28.77 -2.03 18.88
CA GLU A 974 -28.26 -2.83 19.98
C GLU A 974 -26.88 -3.43 19.67
N LEU A 975 -26.66 -3.92 18.44
CA LEU A 975 -25.34 -4.38 18.02
C LEU A 975 -24.31 -3.24 18.01
N GLU A 976 -24.67 -2.07 17.46
CA GLU A 976 -23.80 -0.90 17.41
C GLU A 976 -23.41 -0.42 18.80
N ASP A 977 -24.37 -0.38 19.73
CA ASP A 977 -24.13 -0.04 21.13
C ASP A 977 -23.17 -1.02 21.82
N LEU A 978 -23.35 -2.33 21.61
CA LEU A 978 -22.45 -3.35 22.16
C LEU A 978 -21.03 -3.24 21.58
N VAL A 979 -20.91 -3.07 20.25
CA VAL A 979 -19.61 -2.91 19.57
C VAL A 979 -18.89 -1.68 20.11
N ASP A 980 -19.60 -0.56 20.28
CA ASP A 980 -19.04 0.66 20.85
C ASP A 980 -18.53 0.43 22.29
N MET A 981 -19.25 -0.33 23.11
CA MET A 981 -18.80 -0.69 24.46
C MET A 981 -17.55 -1.56 24.42
N VAL A 982 -17.50 -2.59 23.56
CA VAL A 982 -16.31 -3.46 23.44
C VAL A 982 -15.11 -2.66 22.96
N VAL A 983 -15.27 -1.80 21.96
CA VAL A 983 -14.18 -0.94 21.49
C VAL A 983 -13.69 -0.04 22.63
N LYS A 984 -14.59 0.69 23.30
CA LYS A 984 -14.23 1.61 24.38
C LYS A 984 -13.60 0.92 25.59
N GLU A 985 -14.17 -0.17 26.08
CA GLU A 985 -13.74 -0.82 27.32
C GLU A 985 -12.63 -1.87 27.11
N PHE A 986 -12.71 -2.68 26.04
CA PHE A 986 -11.78 -3.78 25.80
C PHE A 986 -10.59 -3.36 24.94
N LEU A 987 -10.79 -2.54 23.92
CA LEU A 987 -9.68 -2.05 23.09
C LEU A 987 -9.06 -0.76 23.64
N GLN A 988 -9.83 0.07 24.36
CA GLN A 988 -9.39 1.36 24.93
C GLN A 988 -8.55 2.22 23.95
N PRO A 989 -9.11 2.63 22.79
CA PRO A 989 -8.35 3.26 21.71
C PRO A 989 -7.53 4.47 22.14
N GLU A 990 -8.11 5.36 22.95
CA GLU A 990 -7.43 6.57 23.45
C GLU A 990 -6.22 6.23 24.34
N LYS A 991 -6.39 5.26 25.26
CA LYS A 991 -5.34 4.82 26.19
C LYS A 991 -4.23 4.04 25.49
N ASN A 992 -4.61 3.24 24.49
CA ASN A 992 -3.70 2.36 23.77
C ASN A 992 -3.20 2.98 22.45
N HIS A 993 -3.52 4.25 22.18
CA HIS A 993 -3.15 4.99 20.97
C HIS A 993 -3.46 4.22 19.67
N LEU A 994 -4.63 3.59 19.63
CA LEU A 994 -5.10 2.86 18.45
C LEU A 994 -5.61 3.87 17.42
N GLY A 995 -5.18 3.74 16.17
CA GLY A 995 -5.65 4.61 15.10
C GLY A 995 -7.05 4.22 14.65
N GLU A 996 -7.90 5.22 14.43
CA GLU A 996 -9.22 5.02 13.85
C GLU A 996 -9.10 4.48 12.43
N ARG A 997 -10.13 3.77 11.98
CA ARG A 997 -10.25 3.35 10.59
C ARG A 997 -10.36 4.61 9.73
N GLU A 998 -9.50 4.74 8.72
CA GLU A 998 -9.74 5.63 7.58
C GLU A 998 -10.99 5.13 6.84
N THR A 999 -12.18 5.37 7.37
CA THR A 999 -13.40 5.30 6.58
C THR A 999 -13.79 6.69 6.13
N SER A 1000 -14.07 6.80 4.84
CA SER A 1000 -14.92 7.79 4.19
C SER A 1000 -16.34 7.82 4.81
N ARG A 1001 -16.45 8.11 6.11
CA ARG A 1001 -17.69 8.54 6.74
C ARG A 1001 -17.71 10.06 6.82
N LYS A 1002 -18.01 10.67 5.68
CA LYS A 1002 -18.78 11.90 5.59
C LYS A 1002 -19.86 11.72 4.56
#